data_AF-A0A9Q0NMB5-F1
#
_entry.id   AF-A0A9Q0NMB5-F1
#
_cell.length_a   1.000
_cell.length_b   1.000
_cell.length_c   1.000
_cell.angle_alpha   90.00
_cell.angle_beta   90.00
_cell.angle_gamma   90.00
#
_symmetry.space_group_name_H-M   'P 1'
#
loop_
_entity.id
_entity.type
_entity.pdbx_description
1 polymer ?
#
loop_
_entity_poly.entity_id
_entity_poly.type
_entity_poly.pdbx_seq_one_letter_code
_entity_poly.pdbx_strand_id
1 'polypeptide(L)'
;MNPATMEKLQFFRGDTVLIKGKKRKDTVCIVLADEQCEEPKIRLNKVVRANLRIRLGDVVSVHQCPDVKYGKRVHILPIDDTIEGVTGNLFDAYLKPYFLESYRPVRKGDLFLVRGGMRSVEFKVIETEPGEYCVVAPDTEIFCEGEPIIREDEERLNEVGYDDVGGVRKQMAQIRELVELPLRHPQLFKSIGVKPPKGILLYGPPGSGKTLIARAVANETGAFFFLINGPEIMSKLAEIDIGVPDEIGRLEVLRIHTKNMKLAEDVDLEKVAKDTHGYVGSDLAALCTEAALQCIREKMDVIDLEDDTVDAEVLNSMAVTNEHFLTALGTSNPSALRETVVEVPNVSWEDIGGLENIKRELQETVQYPVEHPEKFEKFGMSPSKGVLFYGPPGCGKTLLAKAIANECQANFISVKGPELLTMWFGESEANVREIFDKARQSAPCVLFFDELDSIATQRGNSVGDAGGAADRVLNQLLTEMDGMTAKKTVFIIGATNRPDIIDPALLRPGRLDQLIYIPLPDEASRLQIFRACLRKSPVARDVDLAALARYTQGFSGADITEICQRACKYAIRENIEKDIEREKKNQDNPEAMEEDYVDDVPEIKAAHFEESMKFARRSVSDADIRKYQLFAQTLQQSRGFGTEFRFADRSENVAGEGATDPFASATAAAEEDDLYS
;
A
#
# COMPACT_ATOMS: atom_id res chain seq x y z
N MET A 1 3.81 41.53 4.42
CA MET A 1 5.09 40.93 3.97
C MET A 1 6.20 41.47 4.86
N ASN A 2 7.22 40.67 5.17
CA ASN A 2 8.36 41.17 5.95
C ASN A 2 9.04 42.36 5.23
N PRO A 3 9.41 43.46 5.92
CA PRO A 3 10.12 44.59 5.32
C PRO A 3 11.41 44.20 4.58
N ALA A 4 12.19 43.24 5.09
CA ALA A 4 13.42 42.78 4.43
C ALA A 4 13.14 41.98 3.15
N THR A 5 12.04 41.22 3.10
CA THR A 5 11.57 40.59 1.85
C THR A 5 11.08 41.64 0.84
N MET A 6 10.42 42.71 1.31
CA MET A 6 10.01 43.82 0.44
C MET A 6 11.22 44.54 -0.16
N GLU A 7 12.25 44.84 0.63
CA GLU A 7 13.51 45.46 0.16
C GLU A 7 14.22 44.58 -0.89
N LYS A 8 14.36 43.27 -0.61
CA LYS A 8 14.95 42.28 -1.53
C LYS A 8 14.21 42.17 -2.87
N LEU A 9 12.90 42.43 -2.88
CA LEU A 9 12.04 42.38 -4.06
C LEU A 9 11.71 43.78 -4.64
N GLN A 10 12.32 44.83 -4.10
CA GLN A 10 12.10 46.23 -4.49
C GLN A 10 10.62 46.66 -4.47
N PHE A 11 9.83 46.16 -3.52
CA PHE A 11 8.46 46.60 -3.26
C PHE A 11 8.40 47.66 -2.17
N PHE A 12 7.59 48.70 -2.38
CA PHE A 12 7.26 49.70 -1.38
C PHE A 12 5.88 49.44 -0.76
N ARG A 13 5.61 50.07 0.40
CA ARG A 13 4.32 49.97 1.08
C ARG A 13 3.28 50.77 0.30
N GLY A 14 2.25 50.08 -0.20
CA GLY A 14 1.20 50.65 -1.04
C GLY A 14 1.26 50.20 -2.51
N ASP A 15 2.35 49.57 -2.95
CA ASP A 15 2.50 49.11 -4.33
C ASP A 15 1.43 48.09 -4.71
N THR A 16 0.89 48.20 -5.92
CA THR A 16 0.07 47.16 -6.56
C THR A 16 0.96 46.07 -7.16
N VAL A 17 0.67 44.82 -6.78
CA VAL A 17 1.39 43.63 -7.24
C VAL A 17 0.44 42.60 -7.82
N LEU A 18 0.88 41.93 -8.88
CA LEU A 18 0.19 40.80 -9.48
C LEU A 18 0.75 39.51 -8.86
N ILE A 19 -0.08 38.81 -8.09
CA ILE A 19 0.25 37.51 -7.50
C ILE A 19 -0.31 36.41 -8.41
N LYS A 20 0.50 35.42 -8.75
CA LYS A 20 0.09 34.25 -9.55
C LYS A 20 0.11 32.99 -8.69
N GLY A 21 -0.98 32.23 -8.76
CA GLY A 21 -1.22 31.00 -8.01
C GLY A 21 -1.32 29.77 -8.91
N LYS A 22 -2.16 28.81 -8.50
CA LYS A 22 -2.38 27.53 -9.22
C LYS A 22 -3.46 27.66 -10.29
N LYS A 23 -3.58 26.64 -11.15
CA LYS A 23 -4.53 26.57 -12.29
C LYS A 23 -4.59 27.85 -13.15
N ARG A 24 -3.43 28.52 -13.34
CA ARG A 24 -3.29 29.82 -14.05
C ARG A 24 -4.14 30.98 -13.47
N LYS A 25 -4.58 30.91 -12.21
CA LYS A 25 -5.27 32.02 -11.54
C LYS A 25 -4.27 33.02 -10.99
N ASP A 26 -4.56 34.31 -11.16
CA ASP A 26 -3.73 35.42 -10.72
C ASP A 26 -4.60 36.62 -10.31
N THR A 27 -4.18 37.39 -9.30
CA THR A 27 -4.96 38.52 -8.77
C THR A 27 -4.07 39.70 -8.36
N VAL A 28 -4.65 40.89 -8.27
CA VAL A 28 -3.95 42.14 -7.92
C VAL A 28 -4.17 42.43 -6.44
N CYS A 29 -3.07 42.70 -5.72
CA CYS A 29 -3.07 42.99 -4.29
C CYS A 29 -2.22 44.24 -3.99
N ILE A 30 -2.47 44.88 -2.84
CA ILE A 30 -1.61 45.96 -2.33
C ILE A 30 -0.58 45.37 -1.36
N VAL A 31 0.68 45.77 -1.48
CA VAL A 31 1.75 45.35 -0.56
C VAL A 31 1.67 46.13 0.75
N LEU A 32 1.45 45.39 1.85
CA LEU A 32 1.51 45.90 3.22
C LEU A 32 2.73 45.31 3.95
N ALA A 33 3.47 46.18 4.65
CA ALA A 33 4.55 45.78 5.55
C ALA A 33 3.99 45.11 6.83
N ASP A 34 4.65 44.06 7.29
CA ASP A 34 4.22 43.22 8.41
C ASP A 34 5.46 42.58 9.07
N GLU A 35 5.91 43.17 10.18
CA GLU A 35 7.11 42.75 10.93
C GLU A 35 6.95 41.39 11.62
N GLN A 36 5.71 40.94 11.86
CA GLN A 36 5.39 39.63 12.42
C GLN A 36 5.36 38.52 11.36
N CYS A 37 5.71 38.83 10.12
CA CYS A 37 5.77 37.87 9.03
C CYS A 37 7.22 37.39 8.87
N GLU A 38 7.46 36.08 9.06
CA GLU A 38 8.78 35.48 8.87
C GLU A 38 9.26 35.59 7.42
N GLU A 39 10.56 35.75 7.20
CA GLU A 39 11.14 35.55 5.86
C GLU A 39 11.16 34.04 5.50
N PRO A 40 10.87 33.63 4.25
CA PRO A 40 10.44 34.41 3.08
C PRO A 40 8.91 34.33 2.85
N LYS A 41 8.11 34.30 3.92
CA LYS A 41 6.66 34.02 3.85
C LYS A 41 5.84 35.26 3.47
N ILE A 42 4.64 35.04 2.94
CA ILE A 42 3.66 36.09 2.60
C ILE A 42 2.32 35.75 3.27
N ARG A 43 1.81 36.68 4.09
CA ARG A 43 0.50 36.57 4.75
C ARG A 43 -0.61 37.04 3.77
N LEU A 44 -1.47 36.12 3.33
CA LEU A 44 -2.59 36.39 2.40
C LEU A 44 -3.94 36.04 3.06
N ASN A 45 -5.00 36.81 2.76
CA ASN A 45 -6.36 36.58 3.26
C ASN A 45 -6.96 35.26 2.71
N LYS A 46 -7.89 34.60 3.44
CA LYS A 46 -8.57 33.34 3.02
C LYS A 46 -9.14 33.46 1.60
N VAL A 47 -9.83 34.56 1.31
CA VAL A 47 -10.42 34.89 0.01
C VAL A 47 -9.36 34.91 -1.10
N VAL A 48 -8.29 35.70 -0.94
CA VAL A 48 -7.20 35.81 -1.92
C VAL A 48 -6.56 34.45 -2.19
N ARG A 49 -6.42 33.59 -1.16
CA ARG A 49 -5.94 32.22 -1.33
C ARG A 49 -6.93 31.33 -2.10
N ALA A 50 -8.24 31.52 -1.95
CA ALA A 50 -9.27 30.82 -2.71
C ALA A 50 -9.26 31.22 -4.19
N ASN A 51 -9.26 32.52 -4.49
CA ASN A 51 -9.19 33.05 -5.87
C ASN A 51 -7.94 32.52 -6.62
N LEU A 52 -6.80 32.47 -5.93
CA LEU A 52 -5.52 31.93 -6.43
C LEU A 52 -5.41 30.39 -6.39
N ARG A 53 -6.39 29.70 -5.82
CA ARG A 53 -6.40 28.24 -5.56
C ARG A 53 -5.14 27.71 -4.84
N ILE A 54 -4.66 28.43 -3.83
CA ILE A 54 -3.45 28.08 -3.04
C ILE A 54 -3.80 27.70 -1.59
N ARG A 55 -3.06 26.73 -1.06
CA ARG A 55 -3.13 26.26 0.34
C ARG A 55 -2.02 26.91 1.17
N LEU A 56 -2.03 26.73 2.49
CA LEU A 56 -0.93 27.19 3.34
C LEU A 56 0.33 26.40 3.03
N GLY A 57 1.46 27.09 2.83
CA GLY A 57 2.74 26.49 2.43
C GLY A 57 2.96 26.39 0.92
N ASP A 58 1.97 26.70 0.07
CA ASP A 58 2.18 26.79 -1.38
C ASP A 58 3.09 27.97 -1.76
N VAL A 59 3.95 27.75 -2.76
CA VAL A 59 4.80 28.79 -3.36
C VAL A 59 3.99 29.58 -4.39
N VAL A 60 4.12 30.91 -4.37
CA VAL A 60 3.51 31.84 -5.32
C VAL A 60 4.56 32.72 -5.98
N SER A 61 4.30 33.18 -7.21
CA SER A 61 5.12 34.23 -7.83
C SER A 61 4.41 35.59 -7.72
N VAL A 62 5.19 36.62 -7.41
CA VAL A 62 4.71 38.00 -7.22
C VAL A 62 5.48 38.91 -8.16
N HIS A 63 4.76 39.75 -8.90
CA HIS A 63 5.34 40.70 -9.85
C HIS A 63 4.86 42.13 -9.50
N GLN A 64 5.73 43.13 -9.71
CA GLN A 64 5.28 44.53 -9.71
C GLN A 64 4.22 44.75 -10.78
N CYS A 65 3.17 45.51 -10.46
CA CYS A 65 2.10 45.87 -11.38
C CYS A 65 1.77 47.36 -11.22
N PRO A 66 2.63 48.27 -11.73
CA PRO A 66 2.44 49.71 -11.56
C PRO A 66 1.33 50.28 -12.46
N ASP A 67 1.04 49.66 -13.61
CA ASP A 67 0.12 50.17 -14.64
C ASP A 67 -1.37 49.87 -14.36
N VAL A 68 -1.76 49.64 -13.10
CA VAL A 68 -3.17 49.38 -12.74
C VAL A 68 -3.98 50.67 -12.86
N LYS A 69 -4.87 50.70 -13.85
CA LYS A 69 -5.73 51.86 -14.13
C LYS A 69 -6.86 51.96 -13.11
N TYR A 70 -7.30 53.18 -12.84
CA TYR A 70 -8.57 53.41 -12.14
C TYR A 70 -9.75 52.85 -12.95
N GLY A 71 -10.70 52.24 -12.25
CA GLY A 71 -11.89 51.65 -12.85
C GLY A 71 -12.86 52.74 -13.30
N LYS A 72 -13.40 52.62 -14.51
CA LYS A 72 -14.55 53.43 -14.94
C LYS A 72 -15.84 52.80 -14.45
N ARG A 73 -15.97 51.49 -14.65
CA ARG A 73 -17.13 50.68 -14.32
C ARG A 73 -16.69 49.37 -13.70
N VAL A 74 -17.42 48.92 -12.69
CA VAL A 74 -17.27 47.58 -12.11
C VAL A 74 -18.66 47.01 -11.86
N HIS A 75 -18.95 45.82 -12.39
CA HIS A 75 -20.18 45.08 -12.11
C HIS A 75 -19.89 44.03 -11.04
N ILE A 76 -20.69 44.03 -9.98
CA ILE A 76 -20.48 43.20 -8.78
C ILE A 76 -21.83 42.60 -8.39
N LEU A 77 -21.89 41.28 -8.19
CA LEU A 77 -23.10 40.60 -7.74
C LEU A 77 -22.83 39.78 -6.47
N PRO A 78 -23.82 39.65 -5.56
CA PRO A 78 -23.70 38.81 -4.37
C PRO A 78 -23.77 37.31 -4.71
N ILE A 79 -23.22 36.48 -3.84
CA ILE A 79 -23.52 35.03 -3.82
C ILE A 79 -24.82 34.82 -3.03
N ASP A 80 -25.71 33.99 -3.56
CA ASP A 80 -27.06 33.73 -3.08
C ASP A 80 -27.12 33.30 -1.60
N ASP A 81 -26.32 32.30 -1.22
CA ASP A 81 -26.27 31.76 0.15
C ASP A 81 -25.86 32.81 1.21
N THR A 82 -25.10 33.84 0.83
CA THR A 82 -24.65 34.87 1.77
C THR A 82 -25.63 36.04 1.97
N ILE A 83 -26.70 36.12 1.16
CA ILE A 83 -27.72 37.16 1.27
C ILE A 83 -29.06 36.67 1.83
N GLU A 84 -29.19 35.38 2.17
CA GLU A 84 -30.44 34.83 2.69
C GLU A 84 -30.90 35.55 3.98
N GLY A 85 -32.11 36.12 3.96
CA GLY A 85 -32.64 36.95 5.05
C GLY A 85 -32.02 38.35 5.19
N VAL A 86 -31.15 38.79 4.27
CA VAL A 86 -30.65 40.18 4.22
C VAL A 86 -31.66 41.05 3.46
N THR A 87 -32.18 42.10 4.09
CA THR A 87 -33.16 43.02 3.50
C THR A 87 -32.60 44.43 3.38
N GLY A 88 -32.92 45.12 2.27
CA GLY A 88 -32.45 46.48 1.97
C GLY A 88 -31.43 46.55 0.82
N ASN A 89 -30.91 47.75 0.54
CA ASN A 89 -29.96 47.96 -0.56
C ASN A 89 -28.55 47.47 -0.19
N LEU A 90 -28.13 46.35 -0.79
CA LEU A 90 -26.77 45.78 -0.61
C LEU A 90 -25.66 46.76 -1.00
N PHE A 91 -25.90 47.66 -1.97
CA PHE A 91 -24.91 48.64 -2.40
C PHE A 91 -24.56 49.64 -1.30
N ASP A 92 -25.57 50.33 -0.75
CA ASP A 92 -25.36 51.33 0.33
C ASP A 92 -24.93 50.67 1.66
N ALA A 93 -25.38 49.45 1.93
CA ALA A 93 -25.09 48.75 3.19
C ALA A 93 -23.70 48.09 3.24
N TYR A 94 -23.19 47.57 2.11
CA TYR A 94 -21.94 46.81 2.07
C TYR A 94 -20.90 47.41 1.12
N LEU A 95 -21.21 47.50 -0.18
CA LEU A 95 -20.20 47.84 -1.20
C LEU A 95 -19.68 49.28 -1.06
N LYS A 96 -20.56 50.24 -0.84
CA LYS A 96 -20.23 51.66 -0.72
C LYS A 96 -19.32 51.94 0.50
N PRO A 97 -19.62 51.49 1.73
CA PRO A 97 -18.68 51.54 2.86
C PRO A 97 -17.37 50.78 2.62
N TYR A 98 -17.39 49.67 1.88
CA TYR A 98 -16.20 48.86 1.63
C TYR A 98 -15.18 49.55 0.71
N PHE A 99 -15.65 50.24 -0.33
CA PHE A 99 -14.79 50.90 -1.32
C PHE A 99 -14.45 52.36 -0.99
N LEU A 100 -15.27 53.08 -0.22
CA LEU A 100 -15.07 54.50 0.14
C LEU A 100 -13.63 54.79 0.61
N GLU A 101 -12.98 55.74 -0.06
CA GLU A 101 -11.61 56.24 0.19
C GLU A 101 -10.49 55.17 0.27
N SER A 102 -10.78 53.92 -0.09
CA SER A 102 -9.92 52.77 0.21
C SER A 102 -9.04 52.29 -0.95
N TYR A 103 -9.24 52.82 -2.17
CA TYR A 103 -8.44 52.57 -3.37
C TYR A 103 -8.09 51.09 -3.61
N ARG A 104 -9.08 50.19 -3.44
CA ARG A 104 -8.86 48.75 -3.54
C ARG A 104 -8.71 48.29 -4.99
N PRO A 105 -7.72 47.44 -5.32
CA PRO A 105 -7.72 46.72 -6.58
C PRO A 105 -8.85 45.67 -6.59
N VAL A 106 -9.42 45.45 -7.77
CA VAL A 106 -10.37 44.37 -8.07
C VAL A 106 -9.98 43.70 -9.39
N ARG A 107 -10.34 42.42 -9.55
CA ARG A 107 -10.17 41.67 -10.81
C ARG A 107 -11.49 41.02 -11.22
N LYS A 108 -11.81 41.05 -12.51
CA LYS A 108 -12.87 40.25 -13.12
C LYS A 108 -12.73 38.76 -12.77
N GLY A 109 -13.77 38.20 -12.15
CA GLY A 109 -13.86 36.81 -11.71
C GLY A 109 -13.40 36.53 -10.28
N ASP A 110 -12.89 37.52 -9.53
CA ASP A 110 -12.50 37.34 -8.13
C ASP A 110 -13.71 37.47 -7.18
N LEU A 111 -13.72 36.63 -6.14
CA LEU A 111 -14.61 36.75 -4.98
C LEU A 111 -14.01 37.70 -3.93
N PHE A 112 -14.85 38.37 -3.15
CA PHE A 112 -14.46 39.11 -1.95
C PHE A 112 -15.57 39.17 -0.89
N LEU A 113 -15.15 39.13 0.38
CA LEU A 113 -16.06 39.13 1.53
C LEU A 113 -16.15 40.53 2.14
N VAL A 114 -17.36 41.08 2.23
CA VAL A 114 -17.64 42.36 2.89
C VAL A 114 -18.38 42.12 4.21
N ARG A 115 -17.96 42.79 5.29
CA ARG A 115 -18.61 42.74 6.60
C ARG A 115 -19.45 43.99 6.82
N GLY A 116 -20.71 43.82 7.21
CA GLY A 116 -21.66 44.91 7.45
C GLY A 116 -22.58 44.58 8.62
N GLY A 117 -22.58 45.42 9.65
CA GLY A 117 -23.31 45.16 10.89
C GLY A 117 -22.90 43.83 11.53
N MET A 118 -23.86 42.90 11.66
CA MET A 118 -23.66 41.57 12.26
C MET A 118 -23.42 40.44 11.24
N ARG A 119 -23.45 40.72 9.92
CA ARG A 119 -23.33 39.70 8.86
C ARG A 119 -22.19 40.00 7.90
N SER A 120 -21.83 39.01 7.09
CA SER A 120 -20.85 39.16 6.02
C SER A 120 -21.36 38.56 4.72
N VAL A 121 -21.40 39.37 3.67
CA VAL A 121 -21.88 39.00 2.32
C VAL A 121 -20.66 38.75 1.43
N GLU A 122 -20.69 37.66 0.66
CA GLU A 122 -19.68 37.36 -0.36
C GLU A 122 -20.16 37.93 -1.70
N PHE A 123 -19.27 38.64 -2.38
CA PHE A 123 -19.52 39.31 -3.65
C PHE A 123 -18.52 38.84 -4.68
N LYS A 124 -18.96 38.76 -5.94
CA LYS A 124 -18.10 38.46 -7.09
C LYS A 124 -18.03 39.63 -8.04
N VAL A 125 -16.83 39.92 -8.52
CA VAL A 125 -16.61 40.91 -9.58
C VAL A 125 -16.94 40.26 -10.93
N ILE A 126 -18.06 40.63 -11.55
CA ILE A 126 -18.49 40.12 -12.85
C ILE A 126 -17.72 40.75 -14.00
N GLU A 127 -17.47 42.05 -13.95
CA GLU A 127 -16.85 42.83 -15.03
C GLU A 127 -16.10 44.05 -14.48
N THR A 128 -15.02 44.45 -15.16
CA THR A 128 -14.19 45.63 -14.85
C THR A 128 -13.83 46.36 -16.16
N GLU A 129 -14.04 47.67 -16.20
CA GLU A 129 -13.55 48.54 -17.28
C GLU A 129 -12.41 49.44 -16.77
N PRO A 130 -11.29 49.63 -17.51
CA PRO A 130 -11.09 49.32 -18.93
C PRO A 130 -10.23 48.05 -19.21
N GLY A 131 -10.22 47.06 -18.32
CA GLY A 131 -9.44 45.83 -18.46
C GLY A 131 -9.74 44.84 -17.34
N GLU A 132 -9.13 43.65 -17.36
CA GLU A 132 -9.44 42.55 -16.41
C GLU A 132 -9.24 42.90 -14.93
N TYR A 133 -8.45 43.93 -14.62
CA TYR A 133 -8.25 44.45 -13.26
C TYR A 133 -8.16 45.97 -13.28
N CYS A 134 -8.60 46.59 -12.18
CA CYS A 134 -8.55 48.04 -11.97
C CYS A 134 -8.53 48.38 -10.47
N VAL A 135 -8.18 49.63 -10.13
CA VAL A 135 -8.39 50.17 -8.78
C VAL A 135 -9.74 50.89 -8.74
N VAL A 136 -10.59 50.53 -7.78
CA VAL A 136 -11.85 51.24 -7.52
C VAL A 136 -11.53 52.57 -6.85
N ALA A 137 -11.94 53.67 -7.48
CA ALA A 137 -11.75 55.04 -7.04
C ALA A 137 -13.10 55.72 -6.77
N PRO A 138 -13.14 56.91 -6.14
CA PRO A 138 -14.40 57.60 -5.82
C PRO A 138 -15.26 58.00 -7.04
N ASP A 139 -14.69 57.99 -8.24
CA ASP A 139 -15.32 58.24 -9.54
C ASP A 139 -15.71 56.97 -10.32
N THR A 140 -15.43 55.77 -9.78
CA THR A 140 -15.82 54.49 -10.40
C THR A 140 -17.32 54.23 -10.26
N GLU A 141 -18.04 54.03 -11.37
CA GLU A 141 -19.43 53.57 -11.35
C GLU A 141 -19.49 52.08 -10.95
N ILE A 142 -20.07 51.78 -9.79
CA ILE A 142 -20.23 50.41 -9.29
C ILE A 142 -21.68 49.97 -9.50
N PHE A 143 -21.89 48.94 -10.31
CA PHE A 143 -23.20 48.35 -10.59
C PHE A 143 -23.41 47.12 -9.71
N CYS A 144 -24.52 47.09 -8.96
CA CYS A 144 -24.90 45.99 -8.05
C CYS A 144 -26.26 45.37 -8.43
N GLU A 145 -26.77 45.65 -9.63
CA GLU A 145 -28.05 45.17 -10.13
C GLU A 145 -27.88 43.92 -10.99
N GLY A 146 -28.71 42.90 -10.73
CA GLY A 146 -28.69 41.60 -11.39
C GLY A 146 -29.25 40.51 -10.47
N GLU A 147 -29.37 39.28 -10.99
CA GLU A 147 -29.74 38.11 -10.20
C GLU A 147 -28.53 37.66 -9.33
N PRO A 148 -28.75 37.19 -8.08
CA PRO A 148 -27.68 36.63 -7.25
C PRO A 148 -27.02 35.42 -7.92
N ILE A 149 -25.74 35.20 -7.64
CA ILE A 149 -24.98 34.09 -8.22
C ILE A 149 -25.19 32.84 -7.37
N ILE A 150 -25.71 31.77 -7.98
CA ILE A 150 -25.86 30.46 -7.33
C ILE A 150 -24.50 29.79 -7.17
N ARG A 151 -24.11 29.47 -5.93
CA ARG A 151 -22.79 28.86 -5.66
C ARG A 151 -22.58 27.53 -6.40
N GLU A 152 -23.60 26.67 -6.48
CA GLU A 152 -23.49 25.34 -7.12
C GLU A 152 -23.15 25.41 -8.62
N ASP A 153 -23.67 26.39 -9.37
CA ASP A 153 -23.38 26.50 -10.81
C ASP A 153 -21.97 27.03 -11.09
N GLU A 154 -21.36 27.77 -10.15
CA GLU A 154 -19.91 28.00 -10.18
C GLU A 154 -19.10 26.77 -9.71
N GLU A 155 -19.63 25.98 -8.78
CA GLU A 155 -18.95 24.73 -8.37
C GLU A 155 -18.99 23.63 -9.44
N ARG A 156 -19.98 23.64 -10.35
CA ARG A 156 -19.94 22.86 -11.60
C ARG A 156 -18.78 23.26 -12.53
N LEU A 157 -18.30 24.51 -12.45
CA LEU A 157 -17.08 24.99 -13.11
C LEU A 157 -15.82 24.80 -12.24
N ASN A 158 -15.95 24.36 -10.99
CA ASN A 158 -14.84 23.91 -10.14
C ASN A 158 -14.50 22.44 -10.40
N GLU A 159 -14.33 22.11 -11.67
CA GLU A 159 -13.94 20.79 -12.15
C GLU A 159 -12.71 20.21 -11.42
N VAL A 160 -12.86 18.94 -11.03
CA VAL A 160 -11.83 18.07 -10.44
C VAL A 160 -10.51 18.23 -11.19
N GLY A 161 -9.41 18.48 -10.48
CA GLY A 161 -8.06 18.52 -11.05
C GLY A 161 -7.16 17.42 -10.51
N TYR A 162 -5.89 17.47 -10.91
CA TYR A 162 -4.89 16.50 -10.44
C TYR A 162 -4.61 16.57 -8.93
N ASP A 163 -4.82 17.73 -8.28
CA ASP A 163 -4.62 17.92 -6.84
C ASP A 163 -5.71 17.23 -5.99
N ASP A 164 -6.76 16.71 -6.63
CA ASP A 164 -7.90 16.03 -6.03
C ASP A 164 -7.83 14.49 -6.22
N VAL A 165 -6.76 13.99 -6.84
CA VAL A 165 -6.50 12.55 -7.09
C VAL A 165 -5.44 12.02 -6.10
N GLY A 166 -5.88 11.23 -5.12
CA GLY A 166 -5.02 10.56 -4.13
C GLY A 166 -4.35 9.27 -4.65
N GLY A 167 -3.35 8.76 -3.93
CA GLY A 167 -2.69 7.46 -4.12
C GLY A 167 -1.81 7.28 -5.38
N VAL A 168 -2.26 7.73 -6.56
CA VAL A 168 -1.72 7.29 -7.87
C VAL A 168 -0.68 8.23 -8.49
N ARG A 169 0.25 8.76 -7.69
CA ARG A 169 1.22 9.79 -8.14
C ARG A 169 2.10 9.36 -9.32
N LYS A 170 2.57 8.10 -9.36
CA LYS A 170 3.42 7.57 -10.44
C LYS A 170 2.63 7.45 -11.76
N GLN A 171 1.43 6.91 -11.67
CA GLN A 171 0.51 6.72 -12.78
C GLN A 171 0.07 8.07 -13.37
N MET A 172 -0.20 9.08 -12.53
CA MET A 172 -0.54 10.42 -13.02
C MET A 172 0.61 11.12 -13.74
N ALA A 173 1.88 10.86 -13.39
CA ALA A 173 3.02 11.36 -14.16
C ALA A 173 3.03 10.77 -15.58
N GLN A 174 2.82 9.45 -15.71
CA GLN A 174 2.75 8.75 -17.00
C GLN A 174 1.54 9.22 -17.84
N ILE A 175 0.36 9.38 -17.23
CA ILE A 175 -0.84 9.85 -17.94
C ILE A 175 -0.66 11.31 -18.41
N ARG A 176 -0.04 12.17 -17.61
CA ARG A 176 0.32 13.54 -18.06
C ARG A 176 1.27 13.50 -19.26
N GLU A 177 2.34 12.70 -19.22
CA GLU A 177 3.27 12.59 -20.35
C GLU A 177 2.57 12.11 -21.64
N LEU A 178 1.69 11.10 -21.52
CA LEU A 178 0.99 10.50 -22.66
C LEU A 178 -0.15 11.37 -23.23
N VAL A 179 -0.79 12.25 -22.44
CA VAL A 179 -1.93 13.09 -22.88
C VAL A 179 -1.54 14.56 -23.08
N GLU A 180 -0.81 15.15 -22.15
CA GLU A 180 -0.49 16.58 -22.16
C GLU A 180 0.56 16.93 -23.23
N LEU A 181 1.56 16.06 -23.44
CA LEU A 181 2.64 16.30 -24.41
C LEU A 181 2.12 16.33 -25.87
N PRO A 182 1.27 15.38 -26.35
CA PRO A 182 0.68 15.49 -27.68
C PRO A 182 -0.25 16.68 -27.87
N LEU A 183 -1.06 17.02 -26.85
CA LEU A 183 -2.05 18.10 -26.94
C LEU A 183 -1.40 19.48 -26.92
N ARG A 184 -0.38 19.71 -26.07
CA ARG A 184 0.30 21.02 -25.99
C ARG A 184 1.40 21.21 -27.04
N HIS A 185 2.06 20.14 -27.48
CA HIS A 185 3.20 20.22 -28.40
C HIS A 185 3.09 19.30 -29.63
N PRO A 186 1.98 19.36 -30.41
CA PRO A 186 1.79 18.50 -31.60
C PRO A 186 2.86 18.70 -32.69
N GLN A 187 3.58 19.84 -32.66
CA GLN A 187 4.70 20.10 -33.56
C GLN A 187 5.92 19.20 -33.30
N LEU A 188 6.15 18.74 -32.05
CA LEU A 188 7.22 17.78 -31.74
C LEU A 188 6.95 16.44 -32.44
N PHE A 189 5.76 15.87 -32.26
CA PHE A 189 5.34 14.63 -32.92
C PHE A 189 5.40 14.75 -34.46
N LYS A 190 4.99 15.90 -35.02
CA LYS A 190 5.06 16.15 -36.47
C LYS A 190 6.48 16.29 -37.01
N SER A 191 7.43 16.81 -36.24
CA SER A 191 8.84 16.99 -36.66
C SER A 191 9.69 15.74 -36.44
N ILE A 192 9.43 14.96 -35.39
CA ILE A 192 10.10 13.70 -35.08
C ILE A 192 9.52 12.53 -35.92
N GLY A 193 8.32 12.71 -36.52
CA GLY A 193 7.66 11.71 -37.38
C GLY A 193 6.95 10.59 -36.62
N VAL A 194 6.99 10.61 -35.29
CA VAL A 194 6.34 9.63 -34.41
C VAL A 194 4.87 10.01 -34.20
N LYS A 195 3.98 9.01 -34.31
CA LYS A 195 2.54 9.19 -34.07
C LYS A 195 2.28 9.15 -32.56
N PRO A 196 1.50 10.09 -32.00
CA PRO A 196 1.17 10.08 -30.57
C PRO A 196 0.26 8.89 -30.19
N PRO A 197 0.21 8.50 -28.90
CA PRO A 197 -0.75 7.53 -28.40
C PRO A 197 -2.18 8.01 -28.70
N LYS A 198 -3.06 7.07 -29.09
CA LYS A 198 -4.42 7.37 -29.56
C LYS A 198 -5.53 7.16 -28.52
N GLY A 199 -5.20 6.53 -27.40
CA GLY A 199 -6.12 6.20 -26.33
C GLY A 199 -5.34 5.70 -25.13
N ILE A 200 -5.90 5.90 -23.94
CA ILE A 200 -5.38 5.42 -22.67
C ILE A 200 -6.51 4.69 -21.98
N LEU A 201 -6.18 3.59 -21.32
CA LEU A 201 -7.11 2.68 -20.67
C LEU A 201 -6.87 2.73 -19.16
N LEU A 202 -7.95 2.80 -18.38
CA LEU A 202 -7.95 2.79 -16.92
C LEU A 202 -8.99 1.75 -16.45
N TYR A 203 -8.54 0.69 -15.79
CA TYR A 203 -9.22 -0.57 -15.45
C TYR A 203 -9.15 -0.82 -13.92
N GLY A 204 -9.47 -2.01 -13.41
CA GLY A 204 -9.15 -2.44 -12.03
C GLY A 204 -10.31 -2.32 -11.02
N PRO A 205 -10.06 -2.33 -9.70
CA PRO A 205 -11.11 -2.44 -8.68
C PRO A 205 -12.19 -1.36 -8.78
N PRO A 206 -13.48 -1.68 -8.60
CA PRO A 206 -14.52 -0.65 -8.53
C PRO A 206 -14.20 0.35 -7.43
N GLY A 207 -14.56 1.62 -7.64
CA GLY A 207 -14.24 2.70 -6.69
C GLY A 207 -12.81 3.25 -6.73
N SER A 208 -11.84 2.64 -7.44
CA SER A 208 -10.43 3.09 -7.44
C SER A 208 -10.13 4.43 -8.18
N GLY A 209 -11.11 5.32 -8.33
CA GLY A 209 -10.91 6.67 -8.87
C GLY A 209 -10.77 6.81 -10.39
N LYS A 210 -10.86 5.75 -11.20
CA LYS A 210 -10.65 5.77 -12.68
C LYS A 210 -11.38 6.91 -13.40
N THR A 211 -12.68 7.04 -13.15
CA THR A 211 -13.55 8.06 -13.79
C THR A 211 -13.22 9.46 -13.29
N LEU A 212 -12.74 9.58 -12.05
CA LEU A 212 -12.30 10.81 -11.41
C LEU A 212 -10.94 11.26 -11.99
N ILE A 213 -10.02 10.32 -12.23
CA ILE A 213 -8.78 10.52 -12.99
C ILE A 213 -9.07 10.96 -14.43
N ALA A 214 -9.94 10.24 -15.14
CA ALA A 214 -10.27 10.54 -16.54
C ALA A 214 -10.86 11.95 -16.71
N ARG A 215 -11.76 12.36 -15.79
CA ARG A 215 -12.24 13.74 -15.68
C ARG A 215 -11.08 14.70 -15.38
N ALA A 216 -10.32 14.48 -14.30
CA ALA A 216 -9.20 15.35 -13.92
C ALA A 216 -8.19 15.61 -15.05
N VAL A 217 -7.89 14.59 -15.87
CA VAL A 217 -7.04 14.72 -17.06
C VAL A 217 -7.69 15.60 -18.13
N ALA A 218 -8.95 15.35 -18.49
CA ALA A 218 -9.63 16.12 -19.53
C ALA A 218 -9.78 17.59 -19.13
N ASN A 219 -10.22 17.85 -17.89
CA ASN A 219 -10.43 19.16 -17.31
C ASN A 219 -9.13 19.99 -17.31
N GLU A 220 -8.02 19.45 -16.78
CA GLU A 220 -6.75 20.18 -16.66
C GLU A 220 -5.98 20.29 -18.01
N THR A 221 -6.32 19.45 -19.00
CA THR A 221 -5.81 19.59 -20.38
C THR A 221 -6.69 20.47 -21.28
N GLY A 222 -7.91 20.79 -20.85
CA GLY A 222 -8.90 21.52 -21.66
C GLY A 222 -9.46 20.71 -22.83
N ALA A 223 -9.46 19.38 -22.72
CA ALA A 223 -9.97 18.46 -23.74
C ALA A 223 -11.46 18.18 -23.56
N PHE A 224 -12.22 18.12 -24.66
CA PHE A 224 -13.67 17.88 -24.61
C PHE A 224 -13.98 16.45 -24.14
N PHE A 225 -14.61 16.32 -22.96
CA PHE A 225 -14.81 15.03 -22.30
C PHE A 225 -16.13 14.35 -22.69
N PHE A 226 -16.07 13.34 -23.56
CA PHE A 226 -17.17 12.38 -23.73
C PHE A 226 -16.99 11.20 -22.77
N LEU A 227 -17.91 11.08 -21.80
CA LEU A 227 -18.07 9.87 -21.00
C LEU A 227 -18.96 8.86 -21.75
N ILE A 228 -18.55 7.60 -21.76
CA ILE A 228 -19.39 6.46 -22.17
C ILE A 228 -19.13 5.33 -21.18
N ASN A 229 -20.16 4.72 -20.63
CA ASN A 229 -20.01 3.76 -19.54
C ASN A 229 -19.87 2.32 -20.08
N GLY A 230 -19.10 1.48 -19.38
CA GLY A 230 -18.87 0.08 -19.76
C GLY A 230 -20.17 -0.69 -20.09
N PRO A 231 -21.22 -0.66 -19.24
CA PRO A 231 -22.49 -1.34 -19.51
C PRO A 231 -23.22 -0.87 -20.78
N GLU A 232 -22.95 0.35 -21.27
CA GLU A 232 -23.55 0.90 -22.49
C GLU A 232 -22.80 0.48 -23.76
N ILE A 233 -21.56 -0.01 -23.62
CA ILE A 233 -20.66 -0.38 -24.73
C ILE A 233 -20.25 -1.86 -24.72
N MET A 234 -20.57 -2.64 -23.68
CA MET A 234 -20.01 -3.96 -23.33
C MET A 234 -20.20 -5.10 -24.36
N SER A 235 -19.53 -4.95 -25.49
CA SER A 235 -18.87 -6.02 -26.23
C SER A 235 -17.44 -5.58 -26.58
N LYS A 236 -16.49 -5.86 -25.68
CA LYS A 236 -15.02 -5.67 -25.82
C LYS A 236 -14.54 -4.20 -25.60
N LEU A 237 -13.29 -3.91 -25.20
CA LEU A 237 -12.08 -4.75 -25.01
C LEU A 237 -11.06 -4.10 -24.05
N ALA A 238 -10.21 -4.94 -23.43
CA ALA A 238 -8.89 -4.68 -22.82
C ALA A 238 -8.81 -4.11 -21.39
N GLU A 239 -7.78 -4.53 -20.64
CA GLU A 239 -7.56 -4.26 -19.19
C GLU A 239 -6.06 -4.02 -18.83
N ILE A 240 -5.78 -2.97 -18.04
CA ILE A 240 -4.55 -2.52 -17.28
C ILE A 240 -4.77 -1.59 -15.83
N ASP A 241 -3.85 -2.51 -15.19
CA ASP A 241 -3.60 -3.33 -13.92
C ASP A 241 -3.33 -2.74 -12.47
N ILE A 242 -4.19 -2.97 -11.47
CA ILE A 242 -4.22 -2.39 -10.09
C ILE A 242 -4.76 -3.47 -9.13
N GLY A 243 -4.06 -3.75 -8.03
CA GLY A 243 -4.52 -4.64 -6.97
C GLY A 243 -5.32 -3.98 -5.84
N VAL A 244 -5.67 -4.80 -4.85
CA VAL A 244 -6.17 -4.39 -3.52
C VAL A 244 -5.11 -3.52 -2.80
N PRO A 245 -5.50 -2.46 -2.05
CA PRO A 245 -4.54 -1.64 -1.31
C PRO A 245 -3.85 -2.41 -0.17
N ASP A 246 -2.56 -2.16 -0.02
CA ASP A 246 -1.70 -2.59 1.08
C ASP A 246 -2.04 -1.86 2.39
N GLU A 247 -1.40 -2.22 3.51
CA GLU A 247 -1.68 -1.59 4.82
C GLU A 247 -1.51 -0.06 4.80
N ILE A 248 -0.49 0.44 4.08
CA ILE A 248 -0.23 1.88 3.94
C ILE A 248 -1.30 2.54 3.05
N GLY A 249 -1.66 1.92 1.92
CA GLY A 249 -2.75 2.38 1.06
C GLY A 249 -4.10 2.40 1.77
N ARG A 250 -4.41 1.40 2.61
CA ARG A 250 -5.63 1.38 3.45
C ARG A 250 -5.62 2.51 4.47
N LEU A 251 -4.49 2.78 5.12
CA LEU A 251 -4.31 3.92 6.02
C LEU A 251 -4.48 5.28 5.31
N GLU A 252 -3.96 5.44 4.08
CA GLU A 252 -4.21 6.65 3.27
C GLU A 252 -5.70 6.83 2.95
N VAL A 253 -6.40 5.75 2.56
CA VAL A 253 -7.85 5.80 2.28
C VAL A 253 -8.66 6.14 3.55
N LEU A 254 -8.37 5.48 4.68
CA LEU A 254 -9.01 5.80 5.96
C LEU A 254 -8.79 7.28 6.34
N ARG A 255 -7.57 7.81 6.19
CA ARG A 255 -7.24 9.23 6.42
C ARG A 255 -7.93 10.18 5.43
N ILE A 256 -8.33 9.74 4.24
CA ILE A 256 -9.11 10.53 3.28
C ILE A 256 -10.58 10.60 3.71
N HIS A 257 -11.20 9.47 4.06
CA HIS A 257 -12.62 9.43 4.43
C HIS A 257 -12.89 10.05 5.81
N THR A 258 -12.01 9.82 6.79
CA THR A 258 -12.13 10.42 8.13
C THR A 258 -11.76 11.90 8.19
N LYS A 259 -11.19 12.49 7.14
CA LYS A 259 -10.73 13.89 7.10
C LYS A 259 -11.81 14.93 7.45
N ASN A 260 -13.06 14.63 7.12
CA ASN A 260 -14.21 15.50 7.41
C ASN A 260 -15.04 15.00 8.63
N MET A 261 -14.62 13.90 9.25
CA MET A 261 -15.26 13.32 10.43
C MET A 261 -14.59 13.86 11.70
N LYS A 262 -15.38 14.12 12.74
CA LYS A 262 -14.85 14.43 14.06
C LYS A 262 -14.56 13.13 14.80
N LEU A 263 -13.30 12.72 14.81
CA LEU A 263 -12.81 11.57 15.59
C LEU A 263 -12.58 11.98 17.05
N ALA A 264 -12.73 11.04 17.98
CA ALA A 264 -12.24 11.14 19.34
C ALA A 264 -10.74 10.73 19.43
N GLU A 265 -10.10 11.03 20.57
CA GLU A 265 -8.64 10.85 20.75
C GLU A 265 -8.21 9.37 20.90
N ASP A 266 -9.16 8.45 21.01
CA ASP A 266 -8.95 7.00 21.12
C ASP A 266 -8.83 6.27 19.75
N VAL A 267 -9.13 6.95 18.64
CA VAL A 267 -9.22 6.33 17.31
C VAL A 267 -7.85 6.08 16.67
N ASP A 268 -7.36 4.84 16.75
CA ASP A 268 -6.16 4.37 16.06
C ASP A 268 -6.47 3.87 14.63
N LEU A 269 -6.36 4.77 13.65
CA LEU A 269 -6.52 4.44 12.23
C LEU A 269 -5.45 3.47 11.69
N GLU A 270 -4.28 3.35 12.33
CA GLU A 270 -3.23 2.42 11.91
C GLU A 270 -3.54 0.98 12.38
N LYS A 271 -4.23 0.83 13.51
CA LYS A 271 -4.84 -0.43 13.93
C LYS A 271 -6.00 -0.83 13.00
N VAL A 272 -6.92 0.10 12.68
CA VAL A 272 -8.01 -0.18 11.71
C VAL A 272 -7.44 -0.56 10.34
N ALA A 273 -6.33 0.03 9.88
CA ALA A 273 -5.68 -0.36 8.63
C ALA A 273 -5.11 -1.79 8.63
N LYS A 274 -4.69 -2.30 9.78
CA LYS A 274 -4.21 -3.70 9.97
C LYS A 274 -5.36 -4.69 9.98
N ASP A 275 -6.41 -4.38 10.75
CA ASP A 275 -7.58 -5.26 10.92
C ASP A 275 -8.44 -5.33 9.64
N THR A 276 -8.32 -4.37 8.73
CA THR A 276 -9.01 -4.33 7.40
C THR A 276 -8.27 -5.05 6.27
N HIS A 277 -7.59 -6.18 6.53
CA HIS A 277 -6.96 -6.96 5.46
C HIS A 277 -8.00 -7.40 4.40
N GLY A 278 -7.68 -7.23 3.11
CA GLY A 278 -8.56 -7.57 1.98
C GLY A 278 -9.68 -6.55 1.67
N TYR A 279 -9.76 -5.42 2.39
CA TYR A 279 -10.71 -4.34 2.08
C TYR A 279 -10.18 -3.49 0.91
N VAL A 280 -11.03 -3.24 -0.09
CA VAL A 280 -10.75 -2.22 -1.14
C VAL A 280 -11.25 -0.83 -0.71
N GLY A 281 -10.93 0.21 -1.49
CA GLY A 281 -11.26 1.59 -1.14
C GLY A 281 -12.77 1.86 -0.93
N SER A 282 -13.66 1.15 -1.63
CA SER A 282 -15.10 1.21 -1.39
C SER A 282 -15.50 0.60 -0.04
N ASP A 283 -14.83 -0.48 0.37
CA ASP A 283 -15.14 -1.19 1.62
C ASP A 283 -14.69 -0.34 2.82
N LEU A 284 -13.56 0.35 2.72
CA LEU A 284 -13.07 1.30 3.72
C LEU A 284 -13.95 2.56 3.80
N ALA A 285 -14.46 3.04 2.66
CA ALA A 285 -15.42 4.15 2.63
C ALA A 285 -16.74 3.74 3.31
N ALA A 286 -17.24 2.52 3.05
CA ALA A 286 -18.40 1.96 3.71
C ALA A 286 -18.18 1.77 5.21
N LEU A 287 -17.00 1.27 5.63
CA LEU A 287 -16.62 1.12 7.03
C LEU A 287 -16.66 2.47 7.78
N CYS A 288 -16.05 3.51 7.21
CA CYS A 288 -16.10 4.86 7.80
C CYS A 288 -17.53 5.40 7.88
N THR A 289 -18.36 5.09 6.87
CA THR A 289 -19.77 5.53 6.82
C THR A 289 -20.62 4.82 7.87
N GLU A 290 -20.45 3.51 8.08
CA GLU A 290 -21.19 2.76 9.09
C GLU A 290 -20.74 3.13 10.51
N ALA A 291 -19.45 3.39 10.73
CA ALA A 291 -18.96 3.95 12.00
C ALA A 291 -19.57 5.34 12.30
N ALA A 292 -19.70 6.20 11.30
CA ALA A 292 -20.40 7.49 11.44
C ALA A 292 -21.89 7.30 11.73
N LEU A 293 -22.57 6.39 11.03
CA LEU A 293 -23.98 6.08 11.26
C LEU A 293 -24.22 5.49 12.65
N GLN A 294 -23.30 4.68 13.17
CA GLN A 294 -23.38 4.14 14.52
C GLN A 294 -23.31 5.24 15.59
N CYS A 295 -22.36 6.18 15.46
CA CYS A 295 -22.29 7.38 16.31
C CYS A 295 -23.58 8.23 16.25
N ILE A 296 -24.25 8.30 15.10
CA ILE A 296 -25.52 9.02 14.93
C ILE A 296 -26.68 8.26 15.60
N ARG A 297 -26.77 6.93 15.43
CA ARG A 297 -27.81 6.09 16.07
C ARG A 297 -27.81 6.24 17.59
N GLU A 298 -26.63 6.28 18.21
CA GLU A 298 -26.46 6.44 19.67
C GLU A 298 -26.84 7.84 20.20
N LYS A 299 -27.07 8.81 19.32
CA LYS A 299 -27.56 10.16 19.65
C LYS A 299 -28.95 10.46 19.09
N MET A 300 -29.54 9.54 18.34
CA MET A 300 -30.82 9.71 17.67
C MET A 300 -31.98 9.98 18.65
N ASP A 301 -31.94 9.36 19.84
CA ASP A 301 -32.93 9.58 20.92
C ASP A 301 -32.84 10.99 21.57
N VAL A 302 -31.83 11.79 21.20
CA VAL A 302 -31.57 13.15 21.72
C VAL A 302 -31.76 14.21 20.62
N ILE A 303 -31.97 13.80 19.37
CA ILE A 303 -32.18 14.68 18.22
C ILE A 303 -33.68 14.70 17.93
N ASP A 304 -34.31 15.88 17.99
CA ASP A 304 -35.67 16.03 17.50
C ASP A 304 -35.67 15.89 15.96
N LEU A 305 -36.62 15.10 15.45
CA LEU A 305 -36.79 14.81 14.03
C LEU A 305 -37.85 15.71 13.38
N GLU A 306 -38.55 16.55 14.16
CA GLU A 306 -39.54 17.52 13.68
C GLU A 306 -38.97 18.94 13.48
N ASP A 307 -37.71 19.19 13.84
CA ASP A 307 -37.05 20.51 13.74
C ASP A 307 -36.00 20.57 12.61
N ASP A 308 -35.99 21.65 11.83
CA ASP A 308 -35.16 21.80 10.62
C ASP A 308 -33.67 22.06 10.94
N THR A 309 -33.30 22.32 12.20
CA THR A 309 -31.92 22.64 12.61
C THR A 309 -31.48 21.91 13.87
N VAL A 310 -30.37 21.16 13.78
CA VAL A 310 -29.76 20.46 14.93
C VAL A 310 -28.99 21.43 15.81
N ASP A 311 -29.19 21.32 17.13
CA ASP A 311 -28.58 22.19 18.13
C ASP A 311 -27.04 22.15 18.13
N ALA A 312 -26.42 23.33 18.29
CA ALA A 312 -24.96 23.46 18.25
C ALA A 312 -24.25 22.73 19.40
N GLU A 313 -24.93 22.51 20.53
CA GLU A 313 -24.41 21.73 21.65
C GLU A 313 -24.39 20.22 21.34
N VAL A 314 -25.44 19.70 20.71
CA VAL A 314 -25.51 18.31 20.23
C VAL A 314 -24.44 18.05 19.16
N LEU A 315 -24.30 18.94 18.18
CA LEU A 315 -23.23 18.90 17.16
C LEU A 315 -21.82 18.92 17.76
N ASN A 316 -21.62 19.64 18.88
CA ASN A 316 -20.34 19.63 19.59
C ASN A 316 -20.13 18.37 20.47
N SER A 317 -21.20 17.67 20.86
CA SER A 317 -21.09 16.40 21.60
C SER A 317 -20.78 15.18 20.72
N MET A 318 -21.09 15.25 19.41
CA MET A 318 -20.81 14.15 18.48
C MET A 318 -19.31 14.03 18.18
N ALA A 319 -18.77 12.83 18.37
CA ALA A 319 -17.44 12.40 17.95
C ALA A 319 -17.44 10.87 17.76
N VAL A 320 -16.82 10.39 16.68
CA VAL A 320 -16.71 8.96 16.37
C VAL A 320 -15.56 8.35 17.17
N THR A 321 -15.85 7.28 17.91
CA THR A 321 -14.91 6.57 18.80
C THR A 321 -14.32 5.33 18.11
N ASN A 322 -13.32 4.71 18.73
CA ASN A 322 -12.77 3.45 18.26
C ASN A 322 -13.77 2.28 18.39
N GLU A 323 -14.72 2.34 19.34
CA GLU A 323 -15.78 1.34 19.47
C GLU A 323 -16.72 1.35 18.25
N HIS A 324 -17.05 2.51 17.70
CA HIS A 324 -17.84 2.62 16.47
C HIS A 324 -17.17 1.93 15.27
N PHE A 325 -15.84 2.04 15.15
CA PHE A 325 -15.07 1.32 14.14
C PHE A 325 -15.06 -0.20 14.39
N LEU A 326 -14.95 -0.65 15.63
CA LEU A 326 -15.02 -2.08 15.98
C LEU A 326 -16.41 -2.68 15.67
N THR A 327 -17.49 -1.95 15.95
CA THR A 327 -18.86 -2.34 15.58
C THR A 327 -19.06 -2.39 14.07
N ALA A 328 -18.55 -1.40 13.34
CA ALA A 328 -18.61 -1.38 11.89
C ALA A 328 -17.83 -2.55 11.26
N LEU A 329 -16.63 -2.87 11.77
CA LEU A 329 -15.82 -4.03 11.35
C LEU A 329 -16.53 -5.38 11.52
N GLY A 330 -17.39 -5.51 12.55
CA GLY A 330 -18.22 -6.70 12.75
C GLY A 330 -19.37 -6.85 11.74
N THR A 331 -19.66 -5.80 10.96
CA THR A 331 -20.80 -5.74 10.03
C THR A 331 -20.36 -5.66 8.56
N SER A 332 -19.21 -5.04 8.27
CA SER A 332 -18.65 -4.94 6.92
C SER A 332 -18.01 -6.25 6.46
N ASN A 333 -18.30 -6.64 5.21
CA ASN A 333 -17.71 -7.81 4.56
C ASN A 333 -16.70 -7.33 3.50
N PRO A 334 -15.45 -7.84 3.44
CA PRO A 334 -14.46 -7.38 2.45
C PRO A 334 -14.79 -7.91 1.05
N SER A 335 -14.74 -7.04 0.04
CA SER A 335 -15.10 -7.40 -1.33
C SER A 335 -14.05 -8.27 -2.04
N ALA A 336 -12.77 -8.19 -1.63
CA ALA A 336 -11.65 -8.79 -2.37
C ALA A 336 -11.03 -10.06 -1.74
N LEU A 337 -11.71 -10.68 -0.75
CA LEU A 337 -11.28 -11.92 -0.06
C LEU A 337 -11.00 -13.16 -0.95
N ARG A 338 -11.19 -13.06 -2.28
CA ARG A 338 -10.97 -14.14 -3.26
C ARG A 338 -9.76 -13.93 -4.16
N GLU A 339 -9.13 -12.75 -4.14
CA GLU A 339 -7.95 -12.48 -4.96
C GLU A 339 -6.66 -12.89 -4.24
N THR A 340 -5.63 -13.25 -5.00
CA THR A 340 -4.27 -13.48 -4.50
C THR A 340 -3.64 -12.16 -4.10
N VAL A 341 -3.88 -11.75 -2.84
CA VAL A 341 -3.35 -10.50 -2.26
C VAL A 341 -1.83 -10.46 -2.37
N VAL A 342 -1.33 -9.32 -2.86
CA VAL A 342 0.10 -9.01 -2.93
C VAL A 342 0.44 -8.10 -1.75
N GLU A 343 1.24 -8.57 -0.80
CA GLU A 343 1.64 -7.78 0.38
C GLU A 343 3.10 -8.06 0.77
N VAL A 344 3.75 -7.14 1.48
CA VAL A 344 5.05 -7.42 2.13
C VAL A 344 4.75 -8.07 3.49
N PRO A 345 5.26 -9.27 3.80
CA PRO A 345 4.94 -9.95 5.06
C PRO A 345 5.53 -9.24 6.27
N ASN A 346 4.84 -9.28 7.40
CA ASN A 346 5.31 -8.71 8.67
C ASN A 346 6.17 -9.67 9.53
N VAL A 347 6.61 -10.80 8.99
CA VAL A 347 7.39 -11.84 9.69
C VAL A 347 8.88 -11.51 9.58
N SER A 348 9.60 -11.45 10.69
CA SER A 348 11.05 -11.19 10.71
C SER A 348 11.88 -12.45 10.94
N TRP A 349 13.20 -12.38 10.73
CA TRP A 349 14.11 -13.46 11.14
C TRP A 349 14.11 -13.74 12.65
N GLU A 350 13.69 -12.76 13.47
CA GLU A 350 13.56 -12.90 14.93
C GLU A 350 12.33 -13.74 15.35
N ASP A 351 11.32 -13.83 14.48
CA ASP A 351 10.14 -14.67 14.69
C ASP A 351 10.41 -16.16 14.35
N ILE A 352 11.61 -16.48 13.83
CA ILE A 352 12.01 -17.83 13.44
C ILE A 352 13.21 -18.29 14.27
N GLY A 353 12.96 -19.13 15.27
CA GLY A 353 14.00 -19.78 16.06
C GLY A 353 14.74 -20.88 15.29
N GLY A 354 16.07 -20.85 15.33
CA GLY A 354 16.95 -21.87 14.74
C GLY A 354 17.18 -21.72 13.24
N LEU A 355 17.69 -22.80 12.64
CA LEU A 355 17.92 -22.94 11.19
C LEU A 355 18.91 -21.93 10.58
N GLU A 356 19.84 -21.37 11.37
CA GLU A 356 20.78 -20.30 10.96
C GLU A 356 21.59 -20.58 9.68
N ASN A 357 21.94 -21.85 9.40
CA ASN A 357 22.59 -22.21 8.13
C ASN A 357 21.68 -22.02 6.92
N ILE A 358 20.39 -22.34 7.06
CA ILE A 358 19.36 -22.20 6.01
C ILE A 358 18.99 -20.73 5.82
N LYS A 359 18.94 -19.93 6.91
CA LYS A 359 18.77 -18.47 6.82
C LYS A 359 19.86 -17.86 5.94
N ARG A 360 21.13 -18.17 6.22
CA ARG A 360 22.28 -17.71 5.42
C ARG A 360 22.23 -18.20 3.97
N GLU A 361 21.93 -19.48 3.74
CA GLU A 361 21.77 -20.06 2.39
C GLU A 361 20.70 -19.33 1.57
N LEU A 362 19.61 -18.87 2.19
CA LEU A 362 18.57 -18.07 1.54
C LEU A 362 18.94 -16.61 1.33
N GLN A 363 19.72 -16.00 2.22
CA GLN A 363 20.29 -14.67 1.98
C GLN A 363 21.24 -14.71 0.77
N GLU A 364 22.10 -15.73 0.69
CA GLU A 364 22.98 -15.98 -0.46
C GLU A 364 22.20 -16.25 -1.76
N THR A 365 21.06 -16.95 -1.67
CA THR A 365 20.26 -17.37 -2.85
C THR A 365 19.26 -16.32 -3.34
N VAL A 366 18.69 -15.49 -2.47
CA VAL A 366 17.57 -14.58 -2.78
C VAL A 366 17.91 -13.11 -2.52
N GLN A 367 18.56 -12.79 -1.41
CA GLN A 367 18.88 -11.39 -1.05
C GLN A 367 20.04 -10.85 -1.88
N TYR A 368 21.16 -11.59 -1.98
CA TYR A 368 22.35 -11.12 -2.70
C TYR A 368 22.10 -10.84 -4.20
N PRO A 369 21.30 -11.62 -4.96
CA PRO A 369 20.95 -11.26 -6.34
C PRO A 369 20.11 -9.98 -6.49
N VAL A 370 19.37 -9.57 -5.45
CA VAL A 370 18.55 -8.35 -5.44
C VAL A 370 19.39 -7.13 -5.05
N GLU A 371 20.20 -7.26 -4.00
CA GLU A 371 21.03 -6.16 -3.49
C GLU A 371 22.31 -5.91 -4.28
N HIS A 372 22.83 -6.94 -4.97
CA HIS A 372 24.16 -6.93 -5.60
C HIS A 372 24.21 -7.53 -7.03
N PRO A 373 23.29 -7.17 -7.94
CA PRO A 373 23.28 -7.73 -9.30
C PRO A 373 24.59 -7.47 -10.06
N GLU A 374 25.30 -6.38 -9.76
CA GLU A 374 26.58 -6.02 -10.39
C GLU A 374 27.74 -6.96 -10.00
N LYS A 375 27.58 -7.80 -8.97
CA LYS A 375 28.52 -8.87 -8.63
C LYS A 375 28.26 -10.09 -9.52
N PHE A 376 27.00 -10.51 -9.63
CA PHE A 376 26.59 -11.64 -10.47
C PHE A 376 26.96 -11.43 -11.95
N GLU A 377 26.73 -10.23 -12.49
CA GLU A 377 27.17 -9.87 -13.85
C GLU A 377 28.70 -9.97 -14.03
N LYS A 378 29.51 -9.48 -13.08
CA LYS A 378 30.98 -9.54 -13.15
C LYS A 378 31.54 -10.95 -13.06
N PHE A 379 30.89 -11.83 -12.31
CA PHE A 379 31.24 -13.25 -12.24
C PHE A 379 30.62 -14.09 -13.36
N GLY A 380 29.83 -13.48 -14.26
CA GLY A 380 29.19 -14.17 -15.38
C GLY A 380 28.11 -15.18 -14.97
N MET A 381 27.63 -15.13 -13.72
CA MET A 381 26.67 -16.09 -13.19
C MET A 381 25.24 -15.54 -13.25
N SER A 382 24.33 -16.34 -13.79
CA SER A 382 22.89 -16.10 -13.61
C SER A 382 22.48 -16.57 -12.20
N PRO A 383 21.67 -15.80 -11.45
CA PRO A 383 21.12 -16.28 -10.18
C PRO A 383 20.14 -17.44 -10.42
N SER A 384 20.05 -18.37 -9.47
CA SER A 384 19.07 -19.45 -9.47
C SER A 384 17.65 -18.90 -9.33
N LYS A 385 16.73 -19.37 -10.18
CA LYS A 385 15.36 -18.81 -10.26
C LYS A 385 14.42 -19.31 -9.17
N GLY A 386 14.70 -20.47 -8.57
CA GLY A 386 13.79 -21.04 -7.59
C GLY A 386 14.36 -22.10 -6.65
N VAL A 387 13.69 -22.19 -5.50
CA VAL A 387 14.06 -23.01 -4.34
C VAL A 387 12.90 -23.94 -4.01
N LEU A 388 13.16 -25.21 -3.72
CA LEU A 388 12.19 -26.11 -3.10
C LEU A 388 12.57 -26.39 -1.65
N PHE A 389 11.74 -25.93 -0.73
CA PHE A 389 11.74 -26.34 0.67
C PHE A 389 11.09 -27.71 0.83
N TYR A 390 11.83 -28.67 1.35
CA TYR A 390 11.30 -29.99 1.70
C TYR A 390 11.69 -30.41 3.11
N GLY A 391 10.84 -31.22 3.73
CA GLY A 391 11.02 -31.71 5.10
C GLY A 391 9.70 -31.91 5.81
N PRO A 392 9.72 -32.38 7.07
CA PRO A 392 8.52 -32.64 7.84
C PRO A 392 7.54 -31.45 7.97
N PRO A 393 6.25 -31.72 8.24
CA PRO A 393 5.26 -30.68 8.54
C PRO A 393 5.62 -29.94 9.84
N GLY A 394 5.04 -28.75 10.04
CA GLY A 394 5.22 -27.96 11.26
C GLY A 394 6.62 -27.37 11.48
N CYS A 395 7.54 -27.50 10.53
CA CYS A 395 8.94 -27.04 10.66
C CYS A 395 9.19 -25.64 10.07
N GLY A 396 8.16 -24.80 9.98
CA GLY A 396 8.31 -23.37 9.66
C GLY A 396 8.55 -22.99 8.19
N LYS A 397 8.45 -23.91 7.22
CA LYS A 397 8.70 -23.66 5.78
C LYS A 397 8.00 -22.38 5.26
N THR A 398 6.70 -22.23 5.54
CA THR A 398 5.86 -21.08 5.20
C THR A 398 6.30 -19.77 5.89
N LEU A 399 6.77 -19.84 7.14
CA LEU A 399 7.30 -18.67 7.86
C LEU A 399 8.64 -18.23 7.27
N LEU A 400 9.50 -19.19 6.94
CA LEU A 400 10.79 -18.97 6.28
C LEU A 400 10.65 -18.24 4.94
N ALA A 401 9.64 -18.61 4.14
CA ALA A 401 9.29 -17.91 2.91
C ALA A 401 8.79 -16.47 3.15
N LYS A 402 8.01 -16.23 4.21
CA LYS A 402 7.56 -14.88 4.60
C LYS A 402 8.71 -14.01 5.11
N ALA A 403 9.63 -14.56 5.90
CA ALA A 403 10.77 -13.82 6.46
C ALA A 403 11.76 -13.35 5.38
N ILE A 404 12.14 -14.21 4.42
CA ILE A 404 13.04 -13.78 3.32
C ILE A 404 12.38 -12.71 2.42
N ALA A 405 11.05 -12.75 2.23
CA ALA A 405 10.34 -11.72 1.47
C ALA A 405 10.32 -10.37 2.21
N ASN A 406 10.11 -10.37 3.53
CA ASN A 406 10.20 -9.16 4.36
C ASN A 406 11.62 -8.59 4.39
N GLU A 407 12.65 -9.43 4.60
CA GLU A 407 14.04 -8.99 4.64
C GLU A 407 14.46 -8.32 3.32
N CYS A 408 14.09 -8.91 2.18
CA CYS A 408 14.32 -8.34 0.85
C CYS A 408 13.40 -7.14 0.51
N GLN A 409 12.49 -6.74 1.42
CA GLN A 409 11.41 -5.75 1.18
C GLN A 409 10.67 -6.00 -0.14
N ALA A 410 10.42 -7.27 -0.44
CA ALA A 410 9.85 -7.75 -1.69
C ALA A 410 8.37 -8.13 -1.52
N ASN A 411 7.59 -7.95 -2.58
CA ASN A 411 6.19 -8.36 -2.60
C ASN A 411 6.07 -9.88 -2.45
N PHE A 412 5.20 -10.37 -1.59
CA PHE A 412 4.96 -11.80 -1.39
C PHE A 412 3.60 -12.19 -1.96
N ILE A 413 3.59 -13.26 -2.76
CA ILE A 413 2.38 -13.87 -3.28
C ILE A 413 2.36 -15.32 -2.81
N SER A 414 1.46 -15.64 -1.89
CA SER A 414 1.24 -17.00 -1.40
C SER A 414 0.16 -17.69 -2.21
N VAL A 415 0.42 -18.92 -2.65
CA VAL A 415 -0.55 -19.76 -3.36
C VAL A 415 -0.47 -21.18 -2.79
N LYS A 416 -1.55 -21.70 -2.21
CA LYS A 416 -1.59 -23.09 -1.73
C LYS A 416 -2.09 -24.03 -2.84
N GLY A 417 -1.52 -25.23 -2.91
CA GLY A 417 -1.98 -26.29 -3.83
C GLY A 417 -3.51 -26.56 -3.82
N PRO A 418 -4.19 -26.54 -2.65
CA PRO A 418 -5.64 -26.66 -2.59
C PRO A 418 -6.42 -25.44 -3.12
N GLU A 419 -5.91 -24.22 -2.97
CA GLU A 419 -6.58 -23.00 -3.48
C GLU A 419 -6.62 -23.03 -5.00
N LEU A 420 -5.49 -23.40 -5.60
CA LEU A 420 -5.36 -23.77 -7.00
C LEU A 420 -6.44 -24.80 -7.39
N LEU A 421 -6.51 -25.97 -6.75
CA LEU A 421 -7.54 -26.99 -7.01
C LEU A 421 -8.99 -26.46 -6.95
N THR A 422 -9.32 -25.54 -6.03
CA THR A 422 -10.69 -25.01 -5.90
C THR A 422 -11.14 -24.09 -7.04
N MET A 423 -10.23 -23.52 -7.83
CA MET A 423 -10.57 -22.66 -8.97
C MET A 423 -10.92 -23.44 -10.26
N TRP A 424 -10.84 -24.78 -10.26
CA TRP A 424 -10.69 -25.56 -11.49
C TRP A 424 -11.95 -26.28 -12.02
N PHE A 425 -13.05 -25.53 -12.18
CA PHE A 425 -14.17 -25.94 -13.04
C PHE A 425 -14.32 -24.99 -14.25
N GLY A 426 -13.23 -24.78 -15.00
CA GLY A 426 -13.28 -24.12 -16.31
C GLY A 426 -11.96 -23.54 -16.80
N GLU A 427 -11.32 -22.67 -16.02
CA GLU A 427 -10.37 -21.66 -16.52
C GLU A 427 -8.94 -21.82 -15.97
N SER A 428 -8.59 -23.00 -15.45
CA SER A 428 -7.39 -23.27 -14.65
C SER A 428 -6.05 -22.78 -15.23
N GLU A 429 -5.84 -22.91 -16.54
CA GLU A 429 -4.61 -22.49 -17.22
C GLU A 429 -4.45 -20.97 -17.31
N ALA A 430 -5.56 -20.21 -17.30
CA ALA A 430 -5.54 -18.75 -17.30
C ALA A 430 -5.11 -18.20 -15.94
N ASN A 431 -5.69 -18.70 -14.85
CA ASN A 431 -5.38 -18.25 -13.49
C ASN A 431 -3.91 -18.49 -13.11
N VAL A 432 -3.30 -19.61 -13.56
CA VAL A 432 -1.85 -19.86 -13.36
C VAL A 432 -1.02 -18.80 -14.07
N ARG A 433 -1.36 -18.43 -15.31
CA ARG A 433 -0.68 -17.35 -16.04
C ARG A 433 -0.86 -16.00 -15.35
N GLU A 434 -2.08 -15.69 -14.92
CA GLU A 434 -2.42 -14.46 -14.21
C GLU A 434 -1.60 -14.30 -12.91
N ILE A 435 -1.43 -15.37 -12.13
CA ILE A 435 -0.58 -15.38 -10.92
C ILE A 435 0.88 -15.04 -11.28
N PHE A 436 1.44 -15.65 -12.33
CA PHE A 436 2.81 -15.36 -12.76
C PHE A 436 2.93 -13.95 -13.36
N ASP A 437 1.91 -13.44 -14.05
CA ASP A 437 1.88 -12.07 -14.58
C ASP A 437 1.70 -11.02 -13.48
N LYS A 438 0.89 -11.27 -12.45
CA LYS A 438 0.82 -10.45 -11.23
C LYS A 438 2.17 -10.42 -10.50
N ALA A 439 2.87 -11.55 -10.40
CA ALA A 439 4.25 -11.58 -9.87
C ALA A 439 5.25 -10.80 -10.76
N ARG A 440 5.14 -10.90 -12.09
CA ARG A 440 5.95 -10.16 -13.07
C ARG A 440 5.64 -8.65 -13.10
N GLN A 441 4.45 -8.22 -12.69
CA GLN A 441 4.08 -6.82 -12.52
C GLN A 441 4.58 -6.28 -11.17
N SER A 442 4.52 -7.11 -10.12
CA SER A 442 4.89 -6.77 -8.74
C SER A 442 6.39 -6.94 -8.43
N ALA A 443 7.27 -7.06 -9.42
CA ALA A 443 8.69 -7.28 -9.20
C ALA A 443 9.38 -6.05 -8.53
N PRO A 444 10.22 -6.22 -7.50
CA PRO A 444 10.72 -7.49 -6.94
C PRO A 444 9.66 -8.27 -6.14
N CYS A 445 9.55 -9.57 -6.44
CA CYS A 445 8.48 -10.42 -5.91
C CYS A 445 9.00 -11.81 -5.55
N VAL A 446 8.56 -12.34 -4.40
CA VAL A 446 8.68 -13.74 -4.00
C VAL A 446 7.33 -14.43 -4.24
N LEU A 447 7.31 -15.37 -5.17
CA LEU A 447 6.13 -16.19 -5.49
C LEU A 447 6.26 -17.53 -4.77
N PHE A 448 5.43 -17.74 -3.75
CA PHE A 448 5.49 -18.89 -2.85
C PHE A 448 4.36 -19.88 -3.09
N PHE A 449 4.71 -21.10 -3.50
CA PHE A 449 3.79 -22.22 -3.65
C PHE A 449 3.86 -23.15 -2.44
N ASP A 450 2.85 -23.09 -1.56
CA ASP A 450 2.74 -24.03 -0.44
C ASP A 450 1.97 -25.30 -0.82
N GLU A 451 2.23 -26.38 -0.09
CA GLU A 451 1.60 -27.69 -0.29
C GLU A 451 1.66 -28.20 -1.75
N LEU A 452 2.80 -28.03 -2.43
CA LEU A 452 2.99 -28.50 -3.82
C LEU A 452 2.69 -30.00 -3.99
N ASP A 453 2.82 -30.81 -2.93
CA ASP A 453 2.44 -32.22 -2.92
C ASP A 453 0.94 -32.50 -3.14
N SER A 454 0.06 -31.48 -3.11
CA SER A 454 -1.36 -31.64 -3.49
C SER A 454 -1.62 -31.47 -4.99
N ILE A 455 -0.70 -30.89 -5.77
CA ILE A 455 -0.89 -30.60 -7.21
C ILE A 455 0.20 -31.20 -8.12
N ALA A 456 1.43 -31.34 -7.61
CA ALA A 456 2.60 -31.74 -8.39
C ALA A 456 2.93 -33.24 -8.22
N THR A 457 1.91 -34.07 -7.99
CA THR A 457 2.04 -35.52 -7.84
C THR A 457 2.58 -36.17 -9.13
N GLN A 458 3.43 -37.19 -8.99
CA GLN A 458 3.94 -37.96 -10.14
C GLN A 458 2.81 -38.50 -11.03
N ARG A 459 2.96 -38.21 -12.32
CA ARG A 459 1.97 -38.48 -13.38
C ARG A 459 1.71 -39.98 -13.52
N GLY A 460 0.44 -40.34 -13.75
CA GLY A 460 0.05 -41.72 -14.07
C GLY A 460 -0.46 -42.59 -12.92
N ASN A 461 -0.37 -42.15 -11.65
CA ASN A 461 -0.98 -42.87 -10.52
C ASN A 461 -2.51 -42.70 -10.41
N SER A 462 -3.10 -41.77 -11.16
CA SER A 462 -4.52 -41.40 -11.09
C SER A 462 -5.31 -41.99 -12.26
N VAL A 463 -5.95 -43.15 -12.05
CA VAL A 463 -6.81 -43.79 -13.07
C VAL A 463 -8.20 -43.13 -13.09
N GLY A 464 -8.30 -41.97 -13.75
CA GLY A 464 -9.57 -41.26 -13.93
C GLY A 464 -9.41 -39.85 -14.51
N ASP A 465 -10.48 -39.35 -15.14
CA ASP A 465 -10.52 -38.09 -15.90
C ASP A 465 -10.11 -36.86 -15.06
N ALA A 466 -10.35 -36.92 -13.74
CA ALA A 466 -9.93 -35.90 -12.77
C ALA A 466 -8.40 -35.66 -12.71
N GLY A 467 -7.57 -36.65 -13.06
CA GLY A 467 -6.12 -36.49 -13.11
C GLY A 467 -5.65 -35.50 -14.18
N GLY A 468 -6.39 -35.40 -15.29
CA GLY A 468 -6.03 -34.56 -16.43
C GLY A 468 -6.11 -33.05 -16.17
N ALA A 469 -6.74 -32.61 -15.07
CA ALA A 469 -6.74 -31.21 -14.65
C ALA A 469 -5.42 -30.82 -13.97
N ALA A 470 -4.95 -31.63 -13.02
CA ALA A 470 -3.67 -31.40 -12.33
C ALA A 470 -2.48 -31.48 -13.30
N ASP A 471 -2.47 -32.45 -14.23
CA ASP A 471 -1.44 -32.56 -15.27
C ASP A 471 -1.34 -31.31 -16.16
N ARG A 472 -2.48 -30.70 -16.54
CA ARG A 472 -2.50 -29.45 -17.33
C ARG A 472 -1.94 -28.27 -16.56
N VAL A 473 -2.38 -28.09 -15.32
CA VAL A 473 -1.88 -27.04 -14.43
C VAL A 473 -0.38 -27.18 -14.23
N LEU A 474 0.10 -28.40 -13.97
CA LEU A 474 1.52 -28.67 -13.80
C LEU A 474 2.32 -28.34 -15.07
N ASN A 475 1.80 -28.67 -16.26
CA ASN A 475 2.42 -28.24 -17.52
C ASN A 475 2.43 -26.72 -17.69
N GLN A 476 1.36 -26.01 -17.31
CA GLN A 476 1.31 -24.55 -17.37
C GLN A 476 2.30 -23.91 -16.38
N LEU A 477 2.37 -24.44 -15.16
CA LEU A 477 3.33 -24.04 -14.12
C LEU A 477 4.77 -24.14 -14.64
N LEU A 478 5.14 -25.30 -15.20
CA LEU A 478 6.46 -25.51 -15.81
C LEU A 478 6.73 -24.56 -16.97
N THR A 479 5.72 -24.25 -17.78
CA THR A 479 5.83 -23.32 -18.92
C THR A 479 6.05 -21.88 -18.46
N GLU A 480 5.32 -21.41 -17.45
CA GLU A 480 5.49 -20.06 -16.91
C GLU A 480 6.81 -19.90 -16.14
N MET A 481 7.31 -20.97 -15.50
CA MET A 481 8.64 -21.03 -14.88
C MET A 481 9.78 -20.93 -15.92
N ASP A 482 9.72 -21.73 -16.99
CA ASP A 482 10.70 -21.66 -18.08
C ASP A 482 10.68 -20.27 -18.75
N GLY A 483 9.48 -19.71 -18.92
CA GLY A 483 9.25 -18.37 -19.48
C GLY A 483 9.72 -17.19 -18.62
N MET A 484 10.14 -17.40 -17.37
CA MET A 484 10.70 -16.32 -16.55
C MET A 484 12.07 -15.88 -17.08
N THR A 485 12.12 -14.72 -17.73
CA THR A 485 13.36 -14.09 -18.19
C THR A 485 14.11 -13.45 -17.02
N ALA A 486 15.44 -13.62 -16.99
CA ALA A 486 16.31 -13.18 -15.88
C ALA A 486 16.38 -11.64 -15.66
N LYS A 487 15.64 -10.84 -16.45
CA LYS A 487 15.55 -9.38 -16.29
C LYS A 487 14.43 -8.92 -15.35
N LYS A 488 13.58 -9.82 -14.85
CA LYS A 488 12.60 -9.53 -13.80
C LYS A 488 12.98 -10.29 -12.53
N THR A 489 13.09 -9.57 -11.42
CA THR A 489 13.44 -10.09 -10.08
C THR A 489 12.25 -10.79 -9.42
N VAL A 490 11.77 -11.87 -10.06
CA VAL A 490 10.75 -12.77 -9.50
C VAL A 490 11.43 -14.07 -9.07
N PHE A 491 11.37 -14.37 -7.77
CA PHE A 491 11.95 -15.58 -7.19
C PHE A 491 10.82 -16.56 -6.85
N ILE A 492 10.99 -17.83 -7.22
CA ILE A 492 9.96 -18.85 -7.02
C ILE A 492 10.37 -19.79 -5.89
N ILE A 493 9.58 -19.84 -4.82
CA ILE A 493 9.82 -20.73 -3.69
C ILE A 493 8.69 -21.75 -3.62
N GLY A 494 9.00 -23.03 -3.84
CA GLY A 494 8.08 -24.12 -3.56
C GLY A 494 8.26 -24.65 -2.14
N ALA A 495 7.20 -25.12 -1.50
CA ALA A 495 7.25 -25.93 -0.29
C ALA A 495 6.49 -27.24 -0.46
N THR A 496 7.06 -28.32 0.09
CA THR A 496 6.40 -29.62 0.14
C THR A 496 6.63 -30.34 1.47
N ASN A 497 5.61 -31.08 1.91
CA ASN A 497 5.74 -32.05 3.01
C ASN A 497 6.15 -33.43 2.49
N ARG A 498 6.04 -33.69 1.18
CA ARG A 498 6.18 -35.00 0.56
C ARG A 498 6.97 -34.96 -0.76
N PRO A 499 8.31 -34.80 -0.68
CA PRO A 499 9.16 -34.77 -1.86
C PRO A 499 9.32 -36.15 -2.52
N ASP A 500 8.79 -37.22 -1.91
CA ASP A 500 8.70 -38.57 -2.47
C ASP A 500 7.78 -38.68 -3.69
N ILE A 501 6.74 -37.83 -3.75
CA ILE A 501 5.70 -37.86 -4.81
C ILE A 501 5.78 -36.70 -5.79
N ILE A 502 6.75 -35.79 -5.68
CA ILE A 502 6.85 -34.63 -6.58
C ILE A 502 7.29 -35.05 -8.00
N ASP A 503 6.76 -34.39 -9.03
CA ASP A 503 7.20 -34.57 -10.42
C ASP A 503 8.67 -34.12 -10.59
N PRO A 504 9.60 -35.02 -10.98
CA PRO A 504 11.00 -34.67 -11.23
C PRO A 504 11.21 -33.58 -12.31
N ALA A 505 10.20 -33.25 -13.11
CA ALA A 505 10.24 -32.12 -14.03
C ALA A 505 10.40 -30.75 -13.32
N LEU A 506 9.91 -30.59 -12.08
CA LEU A 506 10.10 -29.36 -11.29
C LEU A 506 11.54 -29.17 -10.81
N LEU A 507 12.25 -30.27 -10.57
CA LEU A 507 13.59 -30.32 -9.96
C LEU A 507 14.74 -30.08 -10.96
N ARG A 508 14.41 -29.72 -12.21
CA ARG A 508 15.39 -29.54 -13.29
C ARG A 508 16.09 -28.17 -13.18
N PRO A 509 17.37 -28.06 -13.61
CA PRO A 509 18.08 -26.78 -13.68
C PRO A 509 17.26 -25.68 -14.38
N GLY A 510 17.24 -24.48 -13.79
CA GLY A 510 16.43 -23.34 -14.24
C GLY A 510 15.00 -23.28 -13.69
N ARG A 511 14.55 -24.27 -12.90
CA ARG A 511 13.22 -24.33 -12.27
C ARG A 511 13.34 -24.24 -10.73
N LEU A 512 12.96 -25.29 -9.99
CA LEU A 512 13.24 -25.41 -8.54
C LEU A 512 14.56 -26.18 -8.37
N ASP A 513 15.67 -25.53 -8.73
CA ASP A 513 16.97 -26.18 -8.81
C ASP A 513 17.80 -26.10 -7.53
N GLN A 514 17.48 -25.21 -6.60
CA GLN A 514 17.98 -25.28 -5.22
C GLN A 514 17.05 -26.08 -4.32
N LEU A 515 17.63 -27.00 -3.53
CA LEU A 515 16.89 -28.02 -2.78
C LEU A 515 17.26 -27.99 -1.30
N ILE A 516 16.55 -27.14 -0.57
CA ILE A 516 16.83 -26.84 0.84
C ILE A 516 16.02 -27.79 1.74
N TYR A 517 16.74 -28.63 2.48
CA TYR A 517 16.16 -29.52 3.49
C TYR A 517 15.96 -28.78 4.82
N ILE A 518 14.72 -28.72 5.29
CA ILE A 518 14.36 -28.14 6.59
C ILE A 518 14.12 -29.29 7.58
N PRO A 519 15.05 -29.55 8.53
CA PRO A 519 14.93 -30.63 9.50
C PRO A 519 14.00 -30.28 10.68
N LEU A 520 13.77 -31.26 11.57
CA LEU A 520 13.24 -30.98 12.90
C LEU A 520 14.26 -30.19 13.75
N PRO A 521 13.81 -29.31 14.67
CA PRO A 521 14.69 -28.46 15.47
C PRO A 521 15.49 -29.25 16.52
N ASP A 522 16.79 -28.95 16.62
CA ASP A 522 17.69 -29.43 17.67
C ASP A 522 17.43 -28.71 19.02
N GLU A 523 18.16 -29.06 20.09
CA GLU A 523 17.92 -28.44 21.42
C GLU A 523 18.12 -26.91 21.41
N ALA A 524 19.11 -26.41 20.66
CA ALA A 524 19.35 -24.98 20.52
C ALA A 524 18.21 -24.29 19.73
N SER A 525 17.80 -24.87 18.60
CA SER A 525 16.67 -24.35 17.81
C SER A 525 15.36 -24.38 18.63
N ARG A 526 15.08 -25.44 19.40
CA ARG A 526 13.86 -25.51 20.23
C ARG A 526 13.84 -24.43 21.30
N LEU A 527 14.96 -24.16 21.97
CA LEU A 527 15.08 -23.04 22.92
C LEU A 527 14.83 -21.68 22.25
N GLN A 528 15.33 -21.48 21.03
CA GLN A 528 15.06 -20.26 20.26
C GLN A 528 13.60 -20.16 19.81
N ILE A 529 12.96 -21.26 19.40
CA ILE A 529 11.53 -21.29 19.05
C ILE A 529 10.67 -20.94 20.27
N PHE A 530 10.93 -21.52 21.44
CA PHE A 530 10.25 -21.13 22.68
C PHE A 530 10.36 -19.63 22.96
N ARG A 531 11.55 -19.04 22.79
CA ARG A 531 11.78 -17.60 22.95
C ARG A 531 11.03 -16.75 21.92
N ALA A 532 11.00 -17.17 20.65
CA ALA A 532 10.28 -16.47 19.58
C ALA A 532 8.76 -16.51 19.81
N CYS A 533 8.20 -17.69 20.10
CA CYS A 533 6.77 -17.88 20.38
C CYS A 533 6.29 -17.10 21.61
N LEU A 534 7.12 -16.99 22.66
CA LEU A 534 6.77 -16.31 23.91
C LEU A 534 7.21 -14.83 23.95
N ARG A 535 7.84 -14.31 22.89
CA ARG A 535 8.37 -12.93 22.80
C ARG A 535 7.35 -11.83 23.09
N LYS A 536 6.07 -12.11 22.84
CA LYS A 536 4.93 -11.18 23.01
C LYS A 536 4.03 -11.54 24.20
N SER A 537 4.44 -12.49 25.04
CA SER A 537 3.63 -13.03 26.15
C SER A 537 4.27 -12.71 27.51
N PRO A 538 3.49 -12.33 28.54
CA PRO A 538 4.01 -12.24 29.90
C PRO A 538 4.30 -13.66 30.42
N VAL A 539 5.57 -13.96 30.71
CA VAL A 539 6.02 -15.26 31.22
C VAL A 539 6.79 -15.06 32.51
N ALA A 540 6.41 -15.81 33.54
CA ALA A 540 6.98 -15.69 34.87
C ALA A 540 8.45 -16.14 34.91
N ARG A 541 9.21 -15.56 35.84
CA ARG A 541 10.67 -15.76 35.95
C ARG A 541 11.09 -17.15 36.44
N ASP A 542 10.13 -17.99 36.85
CA ASP A 542 10.32 -19.38 37.25
C ASP A 542 10.35 -20.36 36.06
N VAL A 543 9.95 -19.94 34.85
CA VAL A 543 9.83 -20.81 33.67
C VAL A 543 11.19 -21.05 33.00
N ASP A 544 11.79 -22.23 33.25
CA ASP A 544 13.00 -22.66 32.54
C ASP A 544 12.70 -23.17 31.11
N LEU A 545 12.83 -22.26 30.14
CA LEU A 545 12.72 -22.58 28.71
C LEU A 545 13.77 -23.58 28.21
N ALA A 546 14.93 -23.72 28.88
CA ALA A 546 15.96 -24.70 28.51
C ALA A 546 15.59 -26.12 29.00
N ALA A 547 14.93 -26.25 30.15
CA ALA A 547 14.30 -27.50 30.55
C ALA A 547 13.20 -27.92 29.54
N LEU A 548 12.32 -26.99 29.16
CA LEU A 548 11.29 -27.26 28.14
C LEU A 548 11.90 -27.68 26.78
N ALA A 549 12.99 -27.04 26.36
CA ALA A 549 13.71 -27.42 25.14
C ALA A 549 14.28 -28.85 25.19
N ARG A 550 14.69 -29.35 26.37
CA ARG A 550 15.16 -30.75 26.54
C ARG A 550 14.04 -31.76 26.43
N TYR A 551 12.94 -31.56 27.17
CA TYR A 551 11.82 -32.51 27.19
C TYR A 551 11.02 -32.57 25.87
N THR A 552 11.18 -31.58 24.99
CA THR A 552 10.54 -31.52 23.65
C THR A 552 11.37 -32.19 22.53
N GLN A 553 12.19 -33.20 22.83
CA GLN A 553 12.94 -33.91 21.78
C GLN A 553 12.00 -34.55 20.73
N GLY A 554 12.24 -34.25 19.45
CA GLY A 554 11.46 -34.79 18.33
C GLY A 554 10.09 -34.11 18.11
N PHE A 555 9.86 -32.95 18.72
CA PHE A 555 8.74 -32.06 18.44
C PHE A 555 9.08 -31.12 17.27
N SER A 556 8.09 -30.76 16.46
CA SER A 556 8.21 -29.72 15.43
C SER A 556 8.01 -28.31 16.01
N GLY A 557 8.31 -27.27 15.23
CA GLY A 557 8.05 -25.88 15.64
C GLY A 557 6.56 -25.60 15.89
N ALA A 558 5.67 -26.21 15.11
CA ALA A 558 4.22 -26.16 15.33
C ALA A 558 3.81 -26.84 16.64
N ASP A 559 4.39 -28.01 16.97
CA ASP A 559 4.08 -28.70 18.23
C ASP A 559 4.53 -27.86 19.45
N ILE A 560 5.66 -27.17 19.35
CA ILE A 560 6.16 -26.23 20.39
C ILE A 560 5.26 -24.99 20.48
N THR A 561 4.78 -24.48 19.34
CA THR A 561 3.83 -23.35 19.30
C THR A 561 2.51 -23.72 19.99
N GLU A 562 2.00 -24.93 19.76
CA GLU A 562 0.80 -25.46 20.42
C GLU A 562 0.98 -25.64 21.94
N ILE A 563 2.16 -26.09 22.40
CA ILE A 563 2.51 -26.10 23.84
C ILE A 563 2.41 -24.70 24.45
N CYS A 564 2.99 -23.69 23.77
CA CYS A 564 2.96 -22.30 24.21
C CYS A 564 1.52 -21.72 24.21
N GLN A 565 0.74 -21.97 23.17
CA GLN A 565 -0.65 -21.52 23.08
C GLN A 565 -1.54 -22.18 24.14
N ARG A 566 -1.31 -23.45 24.47
CA ARG A 566 -2.03 -24.13 25.57
C ARG A 566 -1.65 -23.58 26.94
N ALA A 567 -0.37 -23.37 27.22
CA ALA A 567 0.06 -22.73 28.47
C ALA A 567 -0.57 -21.34 28.64
N CYS A 568 -0.59 -20.53 27.58
CA CYS A 568 -1.30 -19.24 27.56
C CYS A 568 -2.81 -19.38 27.81
N LYS A 569 -3.49 -20.35 27.16
CA LYS A 569 -4.93 -20.63 27.40
C LYS A 569 -5.22 -21.05 28.85
N TYR A 570 -4.31 -21.78 29.51
CA TYR A 570 -4.45 -22.11 30.94
C TYR A 570 -4.25 -20.87 31.84
N ALA A 571 -3.29 -20.00 31.53
CA ALA A 571 -3.08 -18.74 32.26
C ALA A 571 -4.28 -17.78 32.14
N ILE A 572 -4.81 -17.60 30.92
CA ILE A 572 -6.03 -16.81 30.65
C ILE A 572 -7.21 -17.37 31.45
N ARG A 573 -7.36 -18.70 31.48
CA ARG A 573 -8.42 -19.37 32.25
C ARG A 573 -8.27 -19.14 33.76
N GLU A 574 -7.05 -19.28 34.30
CA GLU A 574 -6.78 -19.00 35.72
C GLU A 574 -7.14 -17.56 36.09
N ASN A 575 -6.95 -16.59 35.18
CA ASN A 575 -7.33 -15.20 35.44
C ASN A 575 -8.84 -14.99 35.43
N ILE A 576 -9.53 -15.44 34.37
CA ILE A 576 -11.00 -15.31 34.26
C ILE A 576 -11.71 -15.99 35.44
N GLU A 577 -11.21 -17.13 35.91
CA GLU A 577 -11.77 -17.82 37.09
C GLU A 577 -11.58 -17.00 38.39
N LYS A 578 -10.48 -16.24 38.54
CA LYS A 578 -10.30 -15.29 39.67
C LYS A 578 -11.15 -14.04 39.54
N ASP A 579 -11.28 -13.48 38.34
CA ASP A 579 -12.08 -12.27 38.10
C ASP A 579 -13.55 -12.53 38.50
N ILE A 580 -14.09 -13.68 38.08
CA ILE A 580 -15.43 -14.16 38.47
C ILE A 580 -15.54 -14.40 39.99
N GLU A 581 -14.49 -14.87 40.66
CA GLU A 581 -14.47 -14.96 42.13
C GLU A 581 -14.42 -13.59 42.83
N ARG A 582 -13.73 -12.61 42.25
CA ARG A 582 -13.60 -11.25 42.76
C ARG A 582 -14.91 -10.49 42.63
N GLU A 583 -15.57 -10.58 41.48
CA GLU A 583 -16.92 -10.05 41.27
C GLU A 583 -17.93 -10.57 42.29
N LYS A 584 -17.93 -11.88 42.56
CA LYS A 584 -18.80 -12.49 43.59
C LYS A 584 -18.51 -11.95 44.99
N LYS A 585 -17.23 -11.88 45.40
CA LYS A 585 -16.83 -11.34 46.71
C LYS A 585 -17.25 -9.86 46.86
N ASN A 586 -17.16 -9.08 45.79
CA ASN A 586 -17.61 -7.68 45.77
C ASN A 586 -19.16 -7.55 45.82
N GLN A 587 -19.90 -8.49 45.22
CA GLN A 587 -21.36 -8.56 45.33
C GLN A 587 -21.83 -9.00 46.74
N ASP A 588 -21.12 -9.95 47.35
CA ASP A 588 -21.44 -10.49 48.68
C ASP A 588 -21.11 -9.52 49.83
N ASN A 589 -20.19 -8.56 49.65
CA ASN A 589 -19.81 -7.59 50.69
C ASN A 589 -19.38 -6.21 50.14
N PRO A 590 -20.33 -5.30 49.84
CA PRO A 590 -20.03 -4.04 49.16
C PRO A 590 -19.33 -2.97 50.04
N GLU A 591 -19.29 -3.12 51.37
CA GLU A 591 -18.61 -2.16 52.27
C GLU A 591 -17.11 -2.43 52.45
N ALA A 592 -16.56 -3.49 51.81
CA ALA A 592 -15.17 -3.93 52.00
C ALA A 592 -14.20 -3.49 50.87
N MET A 593 -14.49 -2.40 50.18
CA MET A 593 -13.68 -1.92 49.05
C MET A 593 -12.98 -0.58 49.35
N GLU A 594 -11.73 -0.63 49.83
CA GLU A 594 -10.65 0.36 49.53
C GLU A 594 -9.25 -0.02 50.12
N GLU A 595 -8.86 -1.31 50.13
CA GLU A 595 -7.49 -1.72 50.49
C GLU A 595 -6.75 -2.41 49.31
N ASP A 596 -5.74 -1.71 48.77
CA ASP A 596 -4.60 -2.18 47.95
C ASP A 596 -4.80 -3.40 47.02
N TYR A 597 -5.80 -3.36 46.15
CA TYR A 597 -5.85 -4.27 44.99
C TYR A 597 -4.85 -3.85 43.90
N VAL A 598 -3.61 -4.35 44.02
CA VAL A 598 -2.62 -4.30 42.93
C VAL A 598 -3.14 -5.11 41.74
N ASP A 599 -3.15 -4.51 40.55
CA ASP A 599 -3.45 -5.19 39.28
C ASP A 599 -2.19 -5.95 38.81
N ASP A 600 -1.94 -7.10 39.45
CA ASP A 600 -0.82 -7.98 39.12
C ASP A 600 -0.96 -8.51 37.68
N VAL A 601 -0.04 -8.10 36.80
CA VAL A 601 -0.01 -8.51 35.39
C VAL A 601 -0.06 -10.05 35.28
N PRO A 602 -1.01 -10.64 34.53
CA PRO A 602 -1.21 -12.09 34.50
C PRO A 602 -0.08 -12.81 33.74
N GLU A 603 0.95 -13.26 34.47
CA GLU A 603 2.07 -14.03 33.93
C GLU A 603 1.75 -15.53 33.74
N ILE A 604 2.26 -16.12 32.65
CA ILE A 604 2.25 -17.57 32.41
C ILE A 604 3.32 -18.24 33.29
N LYS A 605 2.89 -19.10 34.21
CA LYS A 605 3.71 -19.79 35.24
C LYS A 605 4.18 -21.16 34.78
N ALA A 606 5.18 -21.73 35.46
CA ALA A 606 5.67 -23.08 35.17
C ALA A 606 4.56 -24.16 35.17
N ALA A 607 3.60 -24.07 36.10
CA ALA A 607 2.46 -25.00 36.20
C ALA A 607 1.59 -25.07 34.93
N HIS A 608 1.45 -23.96 34.19
CA HIS A 608 0.70 -23.94 32.93
C HIS A 608 1.41 -24.69 31.81
N PHE A 609 2.75 -24.68 31.82
CA PHE A 609 3.57 -25.48 30.90
C PHE A 609 3.59 -26.96 31.30
N GLU A 610 3.61 -27.29 32.60
CA GLU A 610 3.46 -28.68 33.06
C GLU A 610 2.12 -29.28 32.63
N GLU A 611 1.02 -28.55 32.75
CA GLU A 611 -0.29 -29.01 32.30
C GLU A 611 -0.37 -29.14 30.78
N SER A 612 0.16 -28.18 30.02
CA SER A 612 0.18 -28.27 28.55
C SER A 612 1.02 -29.43 28.03
N MET A 613 2.14 -29.75 28.71
CA MET A 613 3.02 -30.85 28.35
C MET A 613 2.38 -32.23 28.54
N LYS A 614 1.46 -32.41 29.51
CA LYS A 614 0.70 -33.67 29.70
C LYS A 614 -0.15 -34.05 28.47
N PHE A 615 -0.64 -33.05 27.74
CA PHE A 615 -1.46 -33.24 26.54
C PHE A 615 -0.70 -33.04 25.22
N ALA A 616 0.59 -32.69 25.29
CA ALA A 616 1.43 -32.47 24.14
C ALA A 616 1.71 -33.80 23.39
N ARG A 617 1.72 -33.74 22.06
CA ARG A 617 1.97 -34.91 21.19
C ARG A 617 2.94 -34.51 20.09
N ARG A 618 3.83 -35.42 19.71
CA ARG A 618 4.73 -35.25 18.55
C ARG A 618 3.93 -35.49 17.26
N SER A 619 3.94 -34.52 16.33
CA SER A 619 3.27 -34.70 15.03
C SER A 619 4.08 -35.52 14.02
N VAL A 620 5.36 -35.80 14.29
CA VAL A 620 6.27 -36.50 13.34
C VAL A 620 6.87 -37.76 13.98
N SER A 621 6.69 -38.91 13.32
CA SER A 621 7.16 -40.21 13.83
C SER A 621 8.64 -40.47 13.52
N ASP A 622 9.27 -41.30 14.35
CA ASP A 622 10.66 -41.76 14.15
C ASP A 622 10.84 -42.69 12.94
N ALA A 623 9.76 -43.11 12.28
CA ALA A 623 9.82 -43.75 10.96
C ALA A 623 9.92 -42.71 9.84
N ASP A 624 9.15 -41.62 9.92
CA ASP A 624 9.10 -40.59 8.89
C ASP A 624 10.34 -39.69 8.90
N ILE A 625 10.90 -39.39 10.08
CA ILE A 625 12.20 -38.70 10.22
C ILE A 625 13.28 -39.43 9.41
N ARG A 626 13.33 -40.77 9.51
CA ARG A 626 14.29 -41.60 8.75
C ARG A 626 14.03 -41.58 7.25
N LYS A 627 12.76 -41.51 6.79
CA LYS A 627 12.45 -41.33 5.37
C LYS A 627 13.03 -40.01 4.85
N TYR A 628 12.80 -38.90 5.55
CA TYR A 628 13.32 -37.58 5.15
C TYR A 628 14.85 -37.55 5.13
N GLN A 629 15.52 -38.15 6.12
CA GLN A 629 16.99 -38.21 6.19
C GLN A 629 17.58 -39.07 5.05
N LEU A 630 17.01 -40.25 4.79
CA LEU A 630 17.42 -41.11 3.67
C LEU A 630 17.18 -40.42 2.32
N PHE A 631 16.06 -39.71 2.17
CA PHE A 631 15.74 -38.96 0.96
C PHE A 631 16.73 -37.80 0.72
N ALA A 632 17.04 -37.01 1.76
CA ALA A 632 18.03 -35.93 1.67
C ALA A 632 19.42 -36.45 1.28
N GLN A 633 19.88 -37.55 1.89
CA GLN A 633 21.14 -38.22 1.51
C GLN A 633 21.09 -38.73 0.05
N THR A 634 19.99 -39.33 -0.37
CA THR A 634 19.82 -39.85 -1.74
C THR A 634 19.84 -38.73 -2.78
N LEU A 635 19.26 -37.56 -2.46
CA LEU A 635 19.24 -36.40 -3.36
C LEU A 635 20.60 -35.68 -3.42
N GLN A 636 21.36 -35.68 -2.32
CA GLN A 636 22.76 -35.24 -2.34
C GLN A 636 23.63 -36.20 -3.18
N GLN A 637 23.41 -37.52 -3.08
CA GLN A 637 24.12 -38.51 -3.89
C GLN A 637 23.76 -38.46 -5.38
N SER A 638 22.50 -38.21 -5.75
CA SER A 638 22.10 -38.08 -7.16
C SER A 638 22.62 -36.80 -7.84
N ARG A 639 23.14 -35.84 -7.06
CA ARG A 639 23.93 -34.68 -7.53
C ARG A 639 25.45 -34.88 -7.36
N GLY A 640 25.88 -36.00 -6.80
CA GLY A 640 27.22 -36.21 -6.25
C GLY A 640 28.26 -36.79 -7.20
N PHE A 641 28.69 -36.03 -8.20
CA PHE A 641 29.95 -36.30 -8.92
C PHE A 641 30.99 -35.21 -8.59
N GLY A 642 31.36 -35.08 -7.31
CA GLY A 642 32.19 -33.93 -6.89
C GLY A 642 32.48 -33.75 -5.39
N THR A 643 32.63 -34.81 -4.59
CA THR A 643 33.09 -34.69 -3.18
C THR A 643 34.60 -34.88 -2.98
N GLU A 644 35.33 -35.32 -4.01
CA GLU A 644 36.80 -35.50 -3.97
C GLU A 644 37.58 -34.63 -4.98
N PHE A 645 36.95 -33.63 -5.61
CA PHE A 645 37.70 -32.67 -6.43
C PHE A 645 38.34 -31.58 -5.56
N ARG A 646 39.59 -31.79 -5.16
CA ARG A 646 40.50 -30.71 -4.76
C ARG A 646 41.42 -30.39 -5.93
N PHE A 647 41.63 -29.10 -6.20
CA PHE A 647 42.82 -28.69 -6.94
C PHE A 647 44.05 -29.13 -6.15
N ALA A 648 45.04 -29.73 -6.82
CA ALA A 648 46.30 -30.08 -6.17
C ALA A 648 47.02 -28.80 -5.75
N ASP A 649 47.38 -28.69 -4.47
CA ASP A 649 48.13 -27.55 -3.95
C ASP A 649 49.45 -27.41 -4.70
N ARG A 650 49.60 -26.30 -5.42
CA ARG A 650 50.89 -25.89 -6.03
C ARG A 650 51.83 -25.41 -4.92
N SER A 651 52.38 -26.37 -4.17
CA SER A 651 53.53 -26.14 -3.33
C SER A 651 54.73 -25.75 -4.20
N GLU A 652 55.36 -24.62 -3.91
CA GLU A 652 56.60 -24.21 -4.55
C GLU A 652 57.72 -25.21 -4.20
N ASN A 653 58.27 -25.89 -5.20
CA ASN A 653 59.65 -26.36 -5.17
C ASN A 653 60.22 -26.56 -6.56
N VAL A 654 61.54 -26.44 -6.67
CA VAL A 654 62.28 -26.37 -7.93
C VAL A 654 62.95 -27.71 -8.24
N ALA A 655 63.09 -27.99 -9.55
CA ALA A 655 63.82 -29.08 -10.20
C ALA A 655 63.13 -30.47 -10.25
N GLY A 656 63.27 -31.14 -11.41
CA GLY A 656 62.94 -32.56 -11.58
C GLY A 656 62.02 -32.90 -12.75
N GLU A 657 62.63 -33.17 -13.91
CA GLU A 657 62.23 -34.20 -14.89
C GLU A 657 60.73 -34.38 -15.30
N GLY A 658 60.42 -33.90 -16.51
CA GLY A 658 59.80 -34.73 -17.57
C GLY A 658 58.41 -35.35 -17.36
N ALA A 659 57.37 -34.58 -17.65
CA ALA A 659 56.02 -35.11 -17.96
C ALA A 659 55.61 -34.74 -19.40
N THR A 660 54.99 -35.66 -20.12
CA THR A 660 54.57 -35.49 -21.53
C THR A 660 53.21 -34.77 -21.64
N ASP A 661 53.12 -33.79 -22.53
CA ASP A 661 51.90 -33.03 -22.82
C ASP A 661 50.87 -33.89 -23.62
N PRO A 662 49.63 -34.10 -23.12
CA PRO A 662 48.60 -34.86 -23.83
C PRO A 662 47.94 -34.14 -25.03
N PHE A 663 48.16 -32.83 -25.23
CA PHE A 663 47.37 -32.02 -26.16
C PHE A 663 48.08 -31.62 -27.47
N ALA A 664 49.17 -32.31 -27.84
CA ALA A 664 50.03 -31.94 -28.95
C ALA A 664 49.92 -32.81 -30.22
N SER A 665 48.76 -32.84 -30.92
CA SER A 665 48.72 -32.98 -32.40
C SER A 665 47.32 -32.89 -33.02
N ALA A 666 47.29 -32.42 -34.29
CA ALA A 666 46.34 -32.71 -35.37
C ALA A 666 45.40 -31.57 -35.85
N THR A 667 45.95 -30.63 -36.62
CA THR A 667 45.23 -29.93 -37.69
C THR A 667 46.11 -29.79 -38.94
N ALA A 668 45.48 -29.66 -40.11
CA ALA A 668 46.09 -29.44 -41.43
C ALA A 668 47.03 -30.54 -41.98
N ALA A 669 46.44 -31.46 -42.74
CA ALA A 669 46.99 -31.90 -44.03
C ALA A 669 45.85 -31.77 -45.06
N ALA A 670 46.18 -31.33 -46.28
CA ALA A 670 45.23 -31.20 -47.39
C ALA A 670 45.93 -31.63 -48.67
N GLU A 671 45.25 -32.43 -49.49
CA GLU A 671 45.62 -32.76 -50.87
C GLU A 671 44.35 -33.20 -51.62
N GLU A 672 44.41 -33.18 -52.95
CA GLU A 672 43.25 -33.19 -53.85
C GLU A 672 42.92 -34.61 -54.39
N ASP A 673 41.64 -34.91 -54.66
CA ASP A 673 41.14 -35.20 -56.03
C ASP A 673 39.70 -35.80 -56.07
N ASP A 674 39.11 -35.69 -57.26
CA ASP A 674 37.95 -36.38 -57.88
C ASP A 674 37.33 -37.63 -57.18
N LEU A 675 36.03 -37.94 -57.31
CA LEU A 675 35.28 -38.04 -58.58
C LEU A 675 33.74 -38.07 -58.38
N TYR A 676 32.98 -37.89 -59.46
CA TYR A 676 31.53 -38.10 -59.59
C TYR A 676 30.97 -39.40 -58.97
N SER A 677 29.85 -39.27 -58.23
CA SER A 677 28.63 -40.13 -58.31
C SER A 677 27.45 -39.48 -57.57
#